data_AF-I7LUM2-F1
#
_entry.id   AF-I7LUM2-F1
#
_cell.length_a   1.000
_cell.length_b   1.000
_cell.length_c   1.000
_cell.angle_alpha   90.00
_cell.angle_beta   90.00
_cell.angle_gamma   90.00
#
_symmetry.space_group_name_H-M   'P 1'
#
loop_
_entity.id
_entity.type
_entity.pdbx_description
1 polymer ?
#
loop_
_entity_poly.entity_id
_entity_poly.type
_entity_poly.pdbx_seq_one_letter_code
_entity_poly.pdbx_strand_id
1 'polypeptide(L)'
;MHQETDSLQSLAINIGLLIDNLNLGHIKFDQKQIQFSLNIVDIPNVTIQQLDLAALSSNMGSDDILQSINNIVIDSLNIKDTIFESNLISVQIADSITLNNFQIDNCFFQTNLIDLDTINIVKIQNSQFLLKQDSLLFNYFQPLSQGQGNYIKEKKEWLVAYDRFDGARSLISVYGFTNQQQNKNQNNLIIDYIQADFGGFDSRFLSVYYSGRKLDIKNSNFSNMKSHQNGGCLRFYILTYLNISSSNFTNCISNKFGGAVSINNYLEVYFSNLNMQNNSALLGGGISIESQGQNRTLQNVFFKNNTSTFLDNDVFDYTPKFRIREVVEYIPNYYQQQYMIRNLPLSKLMKLIPGSIYIIIIELALFQNSYGNIKTTNFTSLNNIIKGNLYDFYLLNKDKVQPQDANQYLNYELDLRELSKDYSYILFQPHSTINKYKLSFIFTIPLIENDILFQTSECIEGQQKIYFNSLDNTKYLCQYCESMSANYRNNSFECQHCDSQIFSKCYLNYSELNKGYWRSSLQIDQTQIYKCQSTNQQQCLGGSGYGNQLCFEGRIGNECSACDETSSYWNATYTAINLFSCVKCDEIQLNAIKIWVSMALFIIVLFVLIHSNFKKIQNYVYQQYLIKMQMIYIGTSFTKFGLTSVYIKVLSFNTSLLLFIQNQLELSLKNTFVEKSIQYSSPLSTSFASINCALYDLFPNRDHYGIIRLKFYLIMPLIIIPIALLFPFLRFLLKKSSRRFLKYNISLTIIYTLFIVFYNPILSVCLDSITCRTFGNGEKALQIDLTAPCGQDYEYYEYAISGLVFYSILVPFYIIYNLYKNKNKLYSIKALFQFGFLYQEYKKDFCFWEIVRFSIKVAKQILIFCRDYDIQNLKQLLAFLYTQVFAIILVRKNTRKESQPRKLRPIKIN
;
A
#
# COMPACT_ATOMS: atom_id res chain seq x y z
N MET A 1 -34.98 62.28 47.04
CA MET A 1 -35.11 61.53 48.30
C MET A 1 -33.72 61.42 48.91
N HIS A 2 -33.47 62.02 50.08
CA HIS A 2 -32.26 61.76 50.85
C HIS A 2 -32.67 60.94 52.08
N GLN A 3 -32.33 59.65 52.07
CA GLN A 3 -32.40 58.78 53.23
C GLN A 3 -31.06 58.05 53.30
N GLU A 4 -30.33 58.22 54.40
CA GLU A 4 -29.11 57.47 54.69
C GLU A 4 -29.49 56.00 54.92
N THR A 5 -29.12 55.14 53.98
CA THR A 5 -29.20 53.68 54.15
C THR A 5 -27.84 53.08 53.80
N ASP A 6 -27.08 52.67 54.82
CA ASP A 6 -25.78 51.99 54.72
C ASP A 6 -25.90 50.51 54.27
N SER A 7 -26.96 50.13 53.56
CA SER A 7 -27.20 48.73 53.18
C SER A 7 -27.82 48.53 51.78
N LEU A 8 -27.74 49.52 50.90
CA LEU A 8 -28.26 49.38 49.54
C LEU A 8 -27.21 48.67 48.65
N GLN A 9 -27.36 47.38 48.43
CA GLN A 9 -26.42 46.56 47.63
C GLN A 9 -26.75 46.57 46.12
N SER A 10 -27.99 46.83 45.74
CA SER A 10 -28.41 46.93 44.34
C SER A 10 -29.56 47.91 44.14
N LEU A 11 -29.57 48.56 42.98
CA LEU A 11 -30.64 49.42 42.48
C LEU A 11 -30.89 49.07 41.01
N ALA A 12 -32.01 48.41 40.73
CA ALA A 12 -32.48 48.15 39.37
C ALA A 12 -33.71 49.03 39.09
N ILE A 13 -33.63 49.85 38.04
CA ILE A 13 -34.73 50.68 37.54
C ILE A 13 -35.20 50.07 36.22
N ASN A 14 -36.31 49.33 36.27
CA ASN A 14 -36.95 48.75 35.09
C ASN A 14 -38.20 49.56 34.74
N ILE A 15 -38.16 50.26 33.61
CA ILE A 15 -39.28 51.09 33.11
C ILE A 15 -39.78 50.48 31.80
N GLY A 16 -40.92 49.77 31.90
CA GLY A 16 -41.63 49.17 30.75
C GLY A 16 -43.04 49.75 30.56
N LEU A 17 -43.22 51.04 30.84
CA LEU A 17 -44.51 51.73 30.71
C LEU A 17 -44.50 52.60 29.44
N LEU A 18 -45.64 52.67 28.75
CA LEU A 18 -45.90 53.59 27.63
C LEU A 18 -45.90 55.04 28.14
N ILE A 19 -44.71 55.63 28.27
CA ILE A 19 -44.50 57.03 28.63
C ILE A 19 -43.96 57.73 27.40
N ASP A 20 -44.56 58.86 26.99
CA ASP A 20 -44.14 59.58 25.79
C ASP A 20 -42.70 60.13 25.89
N ASN A 21 -42.31 60.59 27.08
CA ASN A 21 -40.98 61.16 27.36
C ASN A 21 -40.52 60.79 28.78
N LEU A 22 -39.30 60.26 28.89
CA LEU A 22 -38.62 60.05 30.17
C LEU A 22 -37.48 61.06 30.31
N ASN A 23 -37.61 62.00 31.25
CA ASN A 23 -36.57 62.96 31.57
C ASN A 23 -36.00 62.69 32.97
N LEU A 24 -34.74 62.27 33.02
CA LEU A 24 -33.97 62.03 34.22
C LEU A 24 -33.02 63.22 34.40
N GLY A 25 -33.27 64.04 35.43
CA GLY A 25 -32.48 65.25 35.72
C GLY A 25 -31.04 64.94 36.13
N HIS A 26 -30.78 64.81 37.43
CA HIS A 26 -29.44 64.46 37.93
C HIS A 26 -29.49 63.15 38.71
N ILE A 27 -28.70 62.18 38.25
CA ILE A 27 -28.52 60.90 38.92
C ILE A 27 -27.06 60.84 39.38
N LYS A 28 -26.84 60.72 40.69
CA LYS A 28 -25.50 60.65 41.30
C LYS A 28 -25.38 59.43 42.20
N PHE A 29 -24.34 58.63 41.99
CA PHE A 29 -23.98 57.51 42.85
C PHE A 29 -22.56 57.66 43.39
N ASP A 30 -22.43 57.79 44.72
CA ASP A 30 -21.15 57.99 45.43
C ASP A 30 -20.75 56.80 46.33
N GLN A 31 -21.52 55.71 46.37
CA GLN A 31 -21.28 54.58 47.28
C GLN A 31 -20.54 53.41 46.62
N LYS A 32 -19.60 52.80 47.36
CA LYS A 32 -18.59 51.87 46.82
C LYS A 32 -19.07 50.50 46.33
N GLN A 33 -20.35 50.13 46.48
CA GLN A 33 -20.82 48.76 46.24
C GLN A 33 -22.29 48.66 45.78
N ILE A 34 -22.75 49.54 44.88
CA ILE A 34 -24.10 49.45 44.32
C ILE A 34 -24.05 48.78 42.95
N GLN A 35 -24.78 47.68 42.79
CA GLN A 35 -25.13 47.18 41.45
C GLN A 35 -26.23 48.08 40.88
N PHE A 36 -25.89 48.91 39.88
CA PHE A 36 -26.86 49.76 39.19
C PHE A 36 -27.28 49.12 37.87
N SER A 37 -28.58 49.13 37.60
CA SER A 37 -29.17 48.60 36.38
C SER A 37 -30.32 49.49 35.90
N LEU A 38 -30.32 49.84 34.60
CA LEU A 38 -31.33 50.69 33.98
C LEU A 38 -31.83 50.04 32.68
N ASN A 39 -33.03 49.47 32.73
CA ASN A 39 -33.68 48.85 31.59
C ASN A 39 -34.89 49.70 31.17
N ILE A 40 -34.84 50.25 29.95
CA ILE A 40 -35.91 51.10 29.39
C ILE A 40 -36.33 50.49 28.06
N VAL A 41 -37.62 50.17 27.94
CA VAL A 41 -38.20 49.53 26.76
C VAL A 41 -39.40 50.34 26.27
N ASP A 42 -39.50 50.53 24.96
CA ASP A 42 -40.65 51.15 24.26
C ASP A 42 -40.98 52.61 24.68
N ILE A 43 -39.95 53.42 24.98
CA ILE A 43 -40.11 54.86 25.26
C ILE A 43 -39.65 55.68 24.05
N PRO A 44 -40.47 56.61 23.50
CA PRO A 44 -40.08 57.40 22.33
C PRO A 44 -38.87 58.29 22.57
N ASN A 45 -38.83 59.06 23.66
CA ASN A 45 -37.69 59.93 23.97
C ASN A 45 -37.19 59.73 25.39
N VAL A 46 -35.89 59.50 25.53
CA VAL A 46 -35.19 59.41 26.81
C VAL A 46 -34.15 60.53 26.87
N THR A 47 -34.22 61.36 27.89
CA THR A 47 -33.25 62.43 28.16
C THR A 47 -32.66 62.25 29.54
N ILE A 48 -31.33 62.14 29.63
CA ILE A 48 -30.57 62.10 30.87
C ILE A 48 -29.70 63.37 30.90
N GLN A 49 -30.05 64.33 31.76
CA GLN A 49 -29.32 65.60 31.79
C GLN A 49 -27.92 65.43 32.38
N GLN A 50 -27.80 64.70 33.50
CA GLN A 50 -26.52 64.41 34.11
C GLN A 50 -26.52 63.07 34.84
N LEU A 51 -25.54 62.22 34.54
CA LEU A 51 -25.29 60.95 35.22
C LEU A 51 -23.84 60.94 35.78
N ASP A 52 -23.71 60.93 37.10
CA ASP A 52 -22.42 60.88 37.81
C ASP A 52 -22.26 59.52 38.52
N LEU A 53 -21.21 58.78 38.15
CA LEU A 53 -20.88 57.46 38.70
C LEU A 53 -19.45 57.48 39.27
N ALA A 54 -19.26 57.26 40.58
CA ALA A 54 -17.94 57.26 41.19
C ALA A 54 -17.69 56.02 42.08
N ALA A 55 -16.49 55.43 41.95
CA ALA A 55 -15.95 54.39 42.83
C ALA A 55 -16.79 53.11 42.94
N LEU A 56 -17.42 52.67 41.85
CA LEU A 56 -18.23 51.45 41.81
C LEU A 56 -17.37 50.23 41.45
N SER A 57 -17.35 49.22 42.33
CA SER A 57 -17.00 47.84 41.95
C SER A 57 -18.31 47.11 41.64
N SER A 58 -18.91 47.40 40.49
CA SER A 58 -20.22 46.87 40.13
C SER A 58 -20.07 45.67 39.19
N ASN A 59 -20.50 44.49 39.65
CA ASN A 59 -20.99 43.43 38.76
C ASN A 59 -22.32 43.92 38.18
N MET A 60 -22.29 44.80 37.18
CA MET A 60 -23.50 45.12 36.42
C MET A 60 -23.92 43.83 35.70
N GLY A 61 -25.18 43.43 35.92
CA GLY A 61 -25.73 42.25 35.25
C GLY A 61 -25.86 42.53 33.76
N SER A 62 -25.71 41.51 32.93
CA SER A 62 -25.65 41.59 31.46
C SER A 62 -26.93 42.04 30.74
N ASP A 63 -27.95 42.53 31.46
CA ASP A 63 -29.33 42.59 30.95
C ASP A 63 -29.90 44.03 30.88
N ASP A 64 -29.08 45.06 31.02
CA ASP A 64 -29.50 46.46 30.87
C ASP A 64 -29.63 46.83 29.39
N ILE A 65 -30.80 46.54 28.84
CA ILE A 65 -31.11 46.70 27.43
C ILE A 65 -32.00 47.93 27.25
N LEU A 66 -31.55 48.88 26.43
CA LEU A 66 -32.41 49.92 25.85
C LEU A 66 -32.97 49.38 24.52
N GLN A 67 -34.25 49.01 24.52
CA GLN A 67 -34.94 48.42 23.36
C GLN A 67 -36.03 49.36 22.84
N SER A 68 -36.07 49.57 21.52
CA SER A 68 -37.14 50.30 20.81
C SER A 68 -37.34 51.76 21.25
N ILE A 69 -36.27 52.56 21.29
CA ILE A 69 -36.34 53.98 21.68
C ILE A 69 -36.14 54.87 20.45
N ASN A 70 -36.98 55.86 20.19
CA ASN A 70 -36.75 56.72 19.02
C ASN A 70 -35.52 57.62 19.25
N ASN A 71 -35.48 58.40 20.33
CA ASN A 71 -34.39 59.34 20.60
C ASN A 71 -33.82 59.19 22.02
N ILE A 72 -32.51 59.04 22.12
CA ILE A 72 -31.77 59.02 23.39
C ILE A 72 -30.83 60.23 23.41
N VAL A 73 -30.93 61.05 24.45
CA VAL A 73 -30.03 62.19 24.68
C VAL A 73 -29.42 62.07 26.06
N ILE A 74 -28.10 62.01 26.14
CA ILE A 74 -27.35 62.06 27.39
C ILE A 74 -26.47 63.30 27.32
N ASP A 75 -26.83 64.35 28.08
CA ASP A 75 -26.19 65.66 27.98
C ASP A 75 -24.84 65.74 28.72
N SER A 76 -24.70 64.95 29.79
CA SER A 76 -23.45 64.80 30.53
C SER A 76 -23.39 63.45 31.25
N LEU A 77 -22.24 62.80 31.17
CA LEU A 77 -21.94 61.55 31.85
C LEU A 77 -20.54 61.65 32.45
N ASN A 78 -20.41 61.55 33.77
CA ASN A 78 -19.12 61.60 34.44
C ASN A 78 -18.89 60.30 35.22
N ILE A 79 -17.88 59.53 34.84
CA ILE A 79 -17.58 58.25 35.44
C ILE A 79 -16.13 58.24 35.90
N LYS A 80 -15.90 57.89 37.17
CA LYS A 80 -14.55 57.84 37.74
C LYS A 80 -14.28 56.53 38.46
N ASP A 81 -13.08 55.99 38.24
CA ASP A 81 -12.49 54.90 39.04
C ASP A 81 -13.44 53.68 39.18
N THR A 82 -14.02 53.23 38.06
CA THR A 82 -15.08 52.20 38.04
C THR A 82 -14.67 51.00 37.18
N ILE A 83 -15.07 49.79 37.60
CA ILE A 83 -14.91 48.56 36.81
C ILE A 83 -16.28 48.10 36.31
N PHE A 84 -16.38 47.84 35.00
CA PHE A 84 -17.55 47.33 34.32
C PHE A 84 -17.31 45.88 33.89
N GLU A 85 -18.10 44.95 34.43
CA GLU A 85 -18.12 43.56 33.94
C GLU A 85 -19.00 43.40 32.68
N SER A 86 -19.96 44.30 32.48
CA SER A 86 -20.87 44.34 31.33
C SER A 86 -20.84 45.71 30.64
N ASN A 87 -21.67 45.88 29.61
CA ASN A 87 -21.83 47.15 28.92
C ASN A 87 -22.55 48.17 29.81
N LEU A 88 -22.10 49.43 29.82
CA LEU A 88 -22.79 50.54 30.50
C LEU A 88 -24.03 50.96 29.72
N ILE A 89 -23.94 50.99 28.39
CA ILE A 89 -25.04 51.35 27.49
C ILE A 89 -25.14 50.26 26.44
N SER A 90 -26.27 49.56 26.37
CA SER A 90 -26.59 48.68 25.25
C SER A 90 -27.90 49.12 24.62
N VAL A 91 -27.85 49.63 23.39
CA VAL A 91 -29.03 50.03 22.63
C VAL A 91 -29.21 49.10 21.46
N GLN A 92 -30.36 48.43 21.38
CA GLN A 92 -30.61 47.47 20.30
C GLN A 92 -31.23 48.10 19.06
N ILE A 93 -32.13 49.07 19.21
CA ILE A 93 -32.84 49.76 18.13
C ILE A 93 -33.10 51.20 18.56
N ALA A 94 -32.64 52.19 17.79
CA ALA A 94 -33.05 53.58 17.94
C ALA A 94 -32.99 54.43 16.66
N ASP A 95 -33.75 55.52 16.59
CA ASP A 95 -33.63 56.49 15.49
C ASP A 95 -32.43 57.42 15.71
N SER A 96 -32.29 58.00 16.89
CA SER A 96 -31.13 58.84 17.20
C SER A 96 -30.60 58.66 18.61
N ILE A 97 -29.27 58.74 18.73
CA ILE A 97 -28.56 58.78 20.01
C ILE A 97 -27.60 59.96 19.98
N THR A 98 -27.71 60.84 20.96
CA THR A 98 -26.79 61.96 21.16
C THR A 98 -26.14 61.85 22.54
N LEU A 99 -24.82 61.67 22.56
CA LEU A 99 -23.99 61.57 23.75
C LEU A 99 -23.07 62.80 23.81
N ASN A 100 -23.32 63.69 24.78
CA ASN A 100 -22.56 64.93 24.95
C ASN A 100 -21.81 64.91 26.29
N ASN A 101 -20.63 65.53 26.31
CA ASN A 101 -19.86 65.81 27.53
C ASN A 101 -19.61 64.56 28.41
N PHE A 102 -19.20 63.44 27.80
CA PHE A 102 -18.80 62.25 28.55
C PHE A 102 -17.41 62.49 29.13
N GLN A 103 -17.23 62.33 30.42
CA GLN A 103 -15.97 62.41 31.14
C GLN A 103 -15.74 61.08 31.84
N ILE A 104 -15.02 60.18 31.17
CA ILE A 104 -14.72 58.85 31.70
C ILE A 104 -13.25 58.82 32.12
N ASP A 105 -13.00 58.92 33.41
CA ASP A 105 -11.67 58.88 33.99
C ASP A 105 -11.45 57.52 34.68
N ASN A 106 -10.40 56.82 34.27
CA ASN A 106 -9.89 55.63 34.94
C ASN A 106 -10.91 54.48 35.11
N CYS A 107 -11.70 54.24 34.07
CA CYS A 107 -12.74 53.21 34.07
C CYS A 107 -12.36 52.01 33.20
N PHE A 108 -12.45 50.81 33.77
CA PHE A 108 -12.03 49.56 33.12
C PHE A 108 -13.24 48.71 32.78
N PHE A 109 -13.25 48.06 31.61
CA PHE A 109 -14.38 47.25 31.15
C PHE A 109 -13.92 45.89 30.62
N GLN A 110 -14.71 44.84 30.83
CA GLN A 110 -14.39 43.48 30.36
C GLN A 110 -14.80 43.25 28.90
N THR A 111 -15.92 43.83 28.46
CA THR A 111 -16.50 43.73 27.10
C THR A 111 -16.35 45.04 26.34
N ASN A 112 -17.46 45.63 25.85
CA ASN A 112 -17.51 46.98 25.33
C ASN A 112 -18.22 47.87 26.34
N LEU A 113 -17.90 49.16 26.42
CA LEU A 113 -18.61 50.03 27.35
C LEU A 113 -19.97 50.46 26.77
N ILE A 114 -20.03 50.70 25.46
CA ILE A 114 -21.21 51.16 24.73
C ILE A 114 -21.41 50.25 23.52
N ASP A 115 -22.51 49.51 23.49
CA ASP A 115 -22.94 48.68 22.37
C ASP A 115 -24.17 49.29 21.70
N LEU A 116 -24.04 49.56 20.41
CA LEU A 116 -25.04 50.24 19.60
C LEU A 116 -25.44 49.34 18.43
N ASP A 117 -26.64 48.80 18.43
CA ASP A 117 -27.20 48.01 17.33
C ASP A 117 -28.32 48.79 16.61
N THR A 118 -28.40 48.65 15.30
CA THR A 118 -29.42 49.24 14.40
C THR A 118 -29.80 50.73 14.60
N ILE A 119 -28.88 51.65 14.92
CA ILE A 119 -29.24 53.09 15.14
C ILE A 119 -29.09 54.01 13.93
N ASN A 120 -30.11 54.80 13.56
CA ASN A 120 -30.06 55.65 12.37
C ASN A 120 -29.05 56.82 12.46
N ILE A 121 -29.05 57.55 13.57
CA ILE A 121 -28.15 58.69 13.81
C ILE A 121 -27.46 58.51 15.16
N VAL A 122 -26.12 58.55 15.18
CA VAL A 122 -25.35 58.51 16.43
C VAL A 122 -24.43 59.71 16.45
N LYS A 123 -24.51 60.52 17.49
CA LYS A 123 -23.70 61.73 17.66
C LYS A 123 -22.99 61.67 19.01
N ILE A 124 -21.66 61.68 19.00
CA ILE A 124 -20.84 61.68 20.21
C ILE A 124 -19.94 62.92 20.16
N GLN A 125 -20.09 63.82 21.13
CA GLN A 125 -19.42 65.12 21.10
C GLN A 125 -18.85 65.58 22.44
N ASN A 126 -17.81 66.42 22.35
CA ASN A 126 -17.22 67.15 23.49
C ASN A 126 -16.84 66.23 24.66
N SER A 127 -16.32 65.05 24.36
CA SER A 127 -16.16 63.97 25.34
C SER A 127 -14.70 63.60 25.53
N GLN A 128 -14.36 63.25 26.77
CA GLN A 128 -13.02 62.91 27.23
C GLN A 128 -13.02 61.53 27.90
N PHE A 129 -12.11 60.67 27.45
CA PHE A 129 -11.94 59.30 27.94
C PHE A 129 -10.46 59.11 28.30
N LEU A 130 -10.13 59.06 29.58
CA LEU A 130 -8.76 58.94 30.06
C LEU A 130 -8.58 57.69 30.91
N LEU A 131 -7.75 56.74 30.47
CA LEU A 131 -7.32 55.61 31.29
C LEU A 131 -5.85 55.78 31.66
N LYS A 132 -5.55 55.79 32.96
CA LYS A 132 -4.20 56.05 33.47
C LYS A 132 -3.54 54.74 33.88
N GLN A 133 -2.27 54.56 33.51
CA GLN A 133 -1.48 53.37 33.87
C GLN A 133 -1.31 53.22 35.39
N ASP A 134 -1.18 54.33 36.11
CA ASP A 134 -0.92 54.35 37.57
C ASP A 134 -2.15 54.03 38.44
N SER A 135 -3.23 53.55 37.83
CA SER A 135 -4.46 53.21 38.53
C SER A 135 -4.32 51.94 39.37
N LEU A 136 -4.86 51.96 40.59
CA LEU A 136 -4.98 50.76 41.43
C LEU A 136 -5.87 49.67 40.80
N LEU A 137 -6.77 50.05 39.88
CA LEU A 137 -7.68 49.13 39.18
C LEU A 137 -7.01 48.43 37.99
N PHE A 138 -5.75 48.77 37.68
CA PHE A 138 -4.95 48.20 36.59
C PHE A 138 -4.94 46.67 36.56
N ASN A 139 -4.87 46.03 37.73
CA ASN A 139 -4.75 44.57 37.85
C ASN A 139 -5.96 43.80 37.27
N TYR A 140 -7.11 44.47 37.10
CA TYR A 140 -8.33 43.88 36.53
C TYR A 140 -8.32 43.86 35.00
N PHE A 141 -7.51 44.70 34.38
CA PHE A 141 -7.30 44.70 32.93
C PHE A 141 -6.19 43.71 32.55
N GLN A 142 -6.33 42.45 32.99
CA GLN A 142 -5.50 41.37 32.46
C GLN A 142 -5.73 41.32 30.94
N PRO A 143 -4.68 41.15 30.11
CA PRO A 143 -4.87 40.78 28.72
C PRO A 143 -5.78 39.55 28.70
N LEU A 144 -6.72 39.48 27.74
CA LEU A 144 -7.54 38.28 27.52
C LEU A 144 -6.58 37.13 27.20
N SER A 145 -6.05 36.48 28.25
CA SER A 145 -5.18 35.33 28.13
C SER A 145 -5.99 34.29 27.38
N GLN A 146 -5.43 33.73 26.30
CA GLN A 146 -6.01 32.62 25.56
C GLN A 146 -6.51 31.58 26.55
N GLY A 147 -7.82 31.56 26.79
CA GLY A 147 -8.40 30.75 27.85
C GLY A 147 -8.05 29.30 27.60
N GLN A 148 -7.33 28.68 28.54
CA GLN A 148 -7.08 27.24 28.58
C GLN A 148 -8.34 26.46 29.03
N GLY A 149 -9.55 26.94 28.70
CA GLY A 149 -10.82 26.30 29.02
C GLY A 149 -11.27 25.36 27.91
N ASN A 150 -11.43 24.07 28.24
CA ASN A 150 -12.07 22.98 27.47
C ASN A 150 -12.18 23.18 25.93
N TYR A 151 -11.02 23.07 25.31
CA TYR A 151 -10.65 23.40 23.94
C TYR A 151 -11.33 22.62 22.79
N ILE A 152 -12.35 21.78 23.04
CA ILE A 152 -12.86 20.83 22.02
C ILE A 152 -14.34 21.01 21.70
N LYS A 153 -15.18 21.52 22.61
CA LYS A 153 -16.63 21.52 22.41
C LYS A 153 -17.20 22.80 21.75
N GLU A 154 -16.44 23.89 21.73
CA GLU A 154 -16.90 25.18 21.19
C GLU A 154 -16.21 25.57 19.88
N LYS A 155 -15.43 24.71 19.21
CA LYS A 155 -14.62 25.13 18.05
C LYS A 155 -15.44 25.75 16.90
N LYS A 156 -16.70 25.32 16.70
CA LYS A 156 -17.62 25.86 15.68
C LYS A 156 -18.26 27.19 16.09
N GLU A 157 -18.52 27.39 17.38
CA GLU A 157 -19.07 28.64 17.92
C GLU A 157 -17.96 29.68 18.12
N TRP A 158 -16.75 29.23 18.42
CA TRP A 158 -15.55 30.03 18.63
C TRP A 158 -15.08 30.73 17.35
N LEU A 159 -15.33 30.19 16.16
CA LEU A 159 -14.96 30.82 14.88
C LEU A 159 -16.00 31.85 14.41
N VAL A 160 -17.29 31.58 14.62
CA VAL A 160 -18.35 32.60 14.47
C VAL A 160 -18.14 33.71 15.52
N ALA A 161 -17.63 33.37 16.70
CA ALA A 161 -17.17 34.30 17.70
C ALA A 161 -15.83 34.97 17.35
N TYR A 162 -14.92 34.34 16.61
CA TYR A 162 -13.63 34.92 16.20
C TYR A 162 -13.84 36.08 15.22
N ASP A 163 -14.85 35.97 14.35
CA ASP A 163 -15.26 37.04 13.42
C ASP A 163 -16.13 38.12 14.09
N ARG A 164 -16.97 37.78 15.06
CA ARG A 164 -17.82 38.75 15.81
C ARG A 164 -17.09 39.43 16.98
N PHE A 165 -16.12 38.75 17.57
CA PHE A 165 -15.33 39.17 18.73
C PHE A 165 -13.86 38.96 18.38
N ASP A 166 -13.28 39.99 17.77
CA ASP A 166 -11.86 40.15 17.42
C ASP A 166 -10.91 40.12 18.64
N GLY A 167 -11.36 39.61 19.79
CA GLY A 167 -10.61 39.45 21.03
C GLY A 167 -10.17 40.75 21.71
N ALA A 168 -10.25 41.90 21.05
CA ALA A 168 -9.88 43.19 21.63
C ALA A 168 -11.13 44.02 21.94
N ARG A 169 -11.11 44.58 23.16
CA ARG A 169 -12.17 45.40 23.74
C ARG A 169 -12.29 46.70 22.97
N SER A 170 -13.52 47.17 22.77
CA SER A 170 -13.77 48.48 22.17
C SER A 170 -14.61 49.29 23.14
N LEU A 171 -14.25 50.54 23.40
CA LEU A 171 -15.09 51.39 24.24
C LEU A 171 -16.50 51.51 23.64
N ILE A 172 -16.57 51.70 22.31
CA ILE A 172 -17.81 51.76 21.57
C ILE A 172 -17.78 50.70 20.46
N SER A 173 -18.79 49.85 20.40
CA SER A 173 -19.05 48.98 19.26
C SER A 173 -20.38 49.32 18.62
N VAL A 174 -20.35 49.45 17.30
CA VAL A 174 -21.55 49.69 16.48
C VAL A 174 -21.79 48.47 15.60
N TYR A 175 -22.97 47.88 15.73
CA TYR A 175 -23.46 46.70 15.04
C TYR A 175 -24.66 47.05 14.14
N GLY A 176 -24.81 46.33 13.01
CA GLY A 176 -26.07 46.22 12.26
C GLY A 176 -26.49 47.41 11.37
N PHE A 177 -27.10 47.21 10.18
CA PHE A 177 -27.52 45.97 9.50
C PHE A 177 -27.64 46.11 7.96
N THR A 178 -27.78 44.95 7.31
CA THR A 178 -27.77 44.69 5.87
C THR A 178 -29.08 45.02 5.12
N ASN A 179 -28.92 45.75 4.01
CA ASN A 179 -29.65 45.71 2.73
C ASN A 179 -31.19 45.77 2.62
N GLN A 180 -31.97 46.06 3.66
CA GLN A 180 -33.40 46.33 3.47
C GLN A 180 -33.82 47.73 3.94
N GLN A 181 -33.37 48.76 3.20
CA GLN A 181 -34.23 49.83 2.64
C GLN A 181 -33.38 50.94 2.00
N GLN A 182 -33.72 51.31 0.77
CA GLN A 182 -32.97 52.19 -0.15
C GLN A 182 -33.07 53.70 0.15
N ASN A 183 -33.27 54.13 1.39
CA ASN A 183 -33.30 55.57 1.70
C ASN A 183 -31.90 56.10 2.01
N LYS A 184 -31.23 56.58 0.94
CA LYS A 184 -29.79 56.90 0.87
C LYS A 184 -29.29 58.12 1.68
N ASN A 185 -30.13 58.92 2.34
CA ASN A 185 -29.71 60.32 2.59
C ASN A 185 -29.66 60.84 4.04
N GLN A 186 -29.90 60.07 5.10
CA GLN A 186 -29.98 60.68 6.45
C GLN A 186 -29.31 59.94 7.62
N ASN A 187 -28.49 58.92 7.36
CA ASN A 187 -27.89 58.14 8.44
C ASN A 187 -26.40 58.49 8.63
N ASN A 188 -26.09 59.21 9.71
CA ASN A 188 -24.75 59.68 10.03
C ASN A 188 -24.33 59.23 11.44
N LEU A 189 -23.18 58.56 11.54
CA LEU A 189 -22.41 58.44 12.78
C LEU A 189 -21.41 59.60 12.81
N ILE A 190 -21.55 60.50 13.78
CA ILE A 190 -20.74 61.72 13.93
C ILE A 190 -20.00 61.66 15.25
N ILE A 191 -18.68 61.74 15.19
CA ILE A 191 -17.79 61.80 16.34
C ILE A 191 -16.98 63.08 16.23
N ASP A 192 -17.12 63.99 17.18
CA ASP A 192 -16.53 65.33 17.09
C ASP A 192 -16.00 65.81 18.45
N TYR A 193 -14.84 66.46 18.46
CA TYR A 193 -14.20 66.95 19.70
C TYR A 193 -14.04 65.86 20.77
N ILE A 194 -13.49 64.70 20.39
CA ILE A 194 -13.16 63.62 21.33
C ILE A 194 -11.70 63.68 21.75
N GLN A 195 -11.44 63.51 23.05
CA GLN A 195 -10.11 63.25 23.58
C GLN A 195 -10.08 61.87 24.25
N ALA A 196 -9.44 60.90 23.63
CA ALA A 196 -9.36 59.54 24.15
C ALA A 196 -7.90 59.11 24.31
N ASP A 197 -7.47 58.82 25.54
CA ASP A 197 -6.14 58.32 25.87
C ASP A 197 -6.28 57.08 26.75
N PHE A 198 -5.87 55.91 26.26
CA PHE A 198 -6.00 54.67 27.00
C PHE A 198 -4.70 54.20 27.63
N GLY A 199 -3.70 55.06 27.84
CA GLY A 199 -2.52 54.69 28.62
C GLY A 199 -1.84 53.37 28.22
N GLY A 200 -1.90 52.96 26.96
CA GLY A 200 -1.35 51.70 26.44
C GLY A 200 -2.17 50.43 26.71
N PHE A 201 -3.39 50.54 27.23
CA PHE A 201 -4.29 49.40 27.47
C PHE A 201 -4.73 48.73 26.16
N ASP A 202 -4.97 47.41 26.24
CA ASP A 202 -5.47 46.59 25.14
C ASP A 202 -6.98 46.79 24.91
N SER A 203 -7.31 48.02 24.54
CA SER A 203 -8.62 48.42 24.09
C SER A 203 -8.48 49.49 23.03
N ARG A 204 -9.44 49.51 22.11
CA ARG A 204 -9.60 50.57 21.12
C ARG A 204 -10.77 51.47 21.46
N PHE A 205 -10.87 52.62 20.80
CA PHE A 205 -11.98 53.54 21.01
C PHE A 205 -13.25 53.05 20.30
N LEU A 206 -13.16 52.72 19.01
CA LEU A 206 -14.34 52.42 18.18
C LEU A 206 -14.13 51.19 17.31
N SER A 207 -15.13 50.31 17.30
CA SER A 207 -15.32 49.27 16.28
C SER A 207 -16.66 49.44 15.56
N VAL A 208 -16.65 49.35 14.23
CA VAL A 208 -17.88 49.33 13.43
C VAL A 208 -17.96 48.05 12.61
N TYR A 209 -18.94 47.21 12.95
CA TYR A 209 -19.23 45.94 12.31
C TYR A 209 -20.45 46.11 11.41
N TYR A 210 -20.19 46.37 10.11
CA TYR A 210 -21.21 46.56 9.07
C TYR A 210 -22.02 47.86 9.19
N SER A 211 -21.66 48.87 8.39
CA SER A 211 -22.41 50.11 8.26
C SER A 211 -22.61 50.48 6.79
N GLY A 212 -23.87 50.41 6.34
CA GLY A 212 -24.30 51.05 5.09
C GLY A 212 -24.36 52.58 5.16
N ARG A 213 -23.80 53.19 6.23
CA ARG A 213 -24.02 54.58 6.61
C ARG A 213 -22.75 55.43 6.45
N LYS A 214 -22.92 56.74 6.61
CA LYS A 214 -21.84 57.73 6.58
C LYS A 214 -21.21 57.87 7.96
N LEU A 215 -19.89 57.77 8.05
CA LEU A 215 -19.14 58.01 9.28
C LEU A 215 -18.27 59.26 9.13
N ASP A 216 -18.47 60.25 9.99
CA ASP A 216 -17.67 61.48 10.09
C ASP A 216 -16.97 61.53 11.47
N ILE A 217 -15.64 61.53 11.50
CA ILE A 217 -14.83 61.72 12.72
C ILE A 217 -14.00 63.00 12.56
N LYS A 218 -14.18 63.98 13.46
CA LYS A 218 -13.56 65.31 13.32
C LYS A 218 -12.99 65.84 14.62
N ASN A 219 -11.98 66.71 14.53
CA ASN A 219 -11.43 67.48 15.65
C ASN A 219 -11.07 66.64 16.88
N SER A 220 -10.62 65.40 16.69
CA SER A 220 -10.46 64.42 17.77
C SER A 220 -9.01 64.01 17.99
N ASN A 221 -8.66 63.58 19.19
CA ASN A 221 -7.33 63.10 19.56
C ASN A 221 -7.44 61.70 20.19
N PHE A 222 -6.76 60.73 19.57
CA PHE A 222 -6.70 59.34 20.02
C PHE A 222 -5.23 59.00 20.34
N SER A 223 -4.95 58.61 21.59
CA SER A 223 -3.59 58.33 22.03
C SER A 223 -3.45 57.06 22.88
N ASN A 224 -2.28 56.45 22.80
CA ASN A 224 -1.85 55.33 23.65
C ASN A 224 -2.90 54.20 23.73
N MET A 225 -3.37 53.68 22.59
CA MET A 225 -4.30 52.54 22.57
C MET A 225 -3.62 51.32 21.98
N LYS A 226 -4.00 50.13 22.44
CA LYS A 226 -3.48 48.86 21.91
C LYS A 226 -4.61 47.92 21.51
N SER A 227 -4.39 47.16 20.45
CA SER A 227 -5.31 46.13 19.96
C SER A 227 -4.53 44.88 19.58
N HIS A 228 -4.95 43.71 20.09
CA HIS A 228 -4.36 42.42 19.71
C HIS A 228 -4.59 42.01 18.25
N GLN A 229 -5.45 42.69 17.51
CA GLN A 229 -5.79 42.34 16.14
C GLN A 229 -5.65 43.54 15.20
N ASN A 230 -6.76 44.18 14.82
CA ASN A 230 -6.78 45.21 13.79
C ASN A 230 -7.18 46.55 14.40
N GLY A 231 -6.55 47.64 13.94
CA GLY A 231 -6.86 49.01 14.37
C GLY A 231 -6.59 49.25 15.85
N GLY A 232 -5.44 49.84 16.19
CA GLY A 232 -5.10 50.15 17.58
C GLY A 232 -6.07 51.15 18.22
N CYS A 233 -6.50 52.14 17.45
CA CYS A 233 -7.44 53.17 17.90
C CYS A 233 -8.84 53.01 17.30
N LEU A 234 -8.94 52.75 15.99
CA LEU A 234 -10.22 52.63 15.26
C LEU A 234 -10.23 51.43 14.32
N ARG A 235 -11.36 50.71 14.28
CA ARG A 235 -11.57 49.55 13.40
C ARG A 235 -12.88 49.62 12.64
N PHE A 236 -12.82 49.35 11.34
CA PHE A 236 -13.95 49.42 10.42
C PHE A 236 -14.00 48.17 9.54
N TYR A 237 -15.08 47.39 9.64
CA TYR A 237 -15.22 46.14 8.90
C TYR A 237 -15.84 46.34 7.51
N ILE A 238 -17.06 46.88 7.43
CA ILE A 238 -17.69 47.27 6.15
C ILE A 238 -18.29 48.66 6.32
N LEU A 239 -17.88 49.61 5.48
CA LEU A 239 -18.40 50.97 5.44
C LEU A 239 -18.88 51.34 4.04
N THR A 240 -19.86 52.24 3.95
CA THR A 240 -20.15 52.93 2.68
C THR A 240 -19.26 54.16 2.55
N TYR A 241 -19.23 55.01 3.56
CA TYR A 241 -18.48 56.25 3.53
C TYR A 241 -17.79 56.49 4.86
N LEU A 242 -16.49 56.83 4.82
CA LEU A 242 -15.72 57.26 5.98
C LEU A 242 -15.03 58.60 5.69
N ASN A 243 -15.16 59.56 6.60
CA ASN A 243 -14.40 60.79 6.59
C ASN A 243 -13.79 61.05 7.96
N ILE A 244 -12.46 61.06 8.03
CA ILE A 244 -11.73 61.48 9.24
C ILE A 244 -10.97 62.75 8.91
N SER A 245 -11.25 63.83 9.66
CA SER A 245 -10.62 65.13 9.42
C SER A 245 -10.09 65.81 10.68
N SER A 246 -9.02 66.59 10.56
CA SER A 246 -8.50 67.46 11.63
C SER A 246 -8.28 66.71 12.96
N SER A 247 -7.74 65.50 12.91
CA SER A 247 -7.63 64.59 14.06
C SER A 247 -6.21 64.04 14.24
N ASN A 248 -5.86 63.75 15.49
CA ASN A 248 -4.54 63.28 15.89
C ASN A 248 -4.61 61.82 16.36
N PHE A 249 -3.64 61.02 15.95
CA PHE A 249 -3.48 59.62 16.32
C PHE A 249 -2.02 59.40 16.75
N THR A 250 -1.81 59.15 18.04
CA THR A 250 -0.44 59.05 18.59
C THR A 250 -0.25 57.80 19.44
N ASN A 251 0.86 57.08 19.22
CA ASN A 251 1.19 55.86 19.98
C ASN A 251 0.09 54.76 19.95
N CYS A 252 -0.70 54.65 18.87
CA CYS A 252 -1.65 53.55 18.70
C CYS A 252 -0.92 52.29 18.21
N ILE A 253 -1.21 51.12 18.80
CA ILE A 253 -0.52 49.85 18.50
C ILE A 253 -1.54 48.78 18.11
N SER A 254 -1.28 48.08 17.00
CA SER A 254 -2.08 46.97 16.50
C SER A 254 -1.17 45.77 16.23
N ASN A 255 -1.52 44.54 16.62
CA ASN A 255 -0.63 43.39 16.33
C ASN A 255 -0.72 42.91 14.88
N LYS A 256 -1.77 43.27 14.11
CA LYS A 256 -1.96 42.85 12.71
C LYS A 256 -2.01 44.05 11.77
N PHE A 257 -3.17 44.64 11.55
CA PHE A 257 -3.37 45.64 10.50
C PHE A 257 -3.66 47.03 11.09
N GLY A 258 -3.01 48.07 10.57
CA GLY A 258 -3.36 49.47 10.86
C GLY A 258 -3.07 49.87 12.31
N GLY A 259 -1.91 50.47 12.58
CA GLY A 259 -1.52 50.78 13.96
C GLY A 259 -2.50 51.73 14.65
N ALA A 260 -2.98 52.75 13.95
CA ALA A 260 -4.06 53.62 14.42
C ALA A 260 -5.42 53.20 13.85
N VAL A 261 -5.52 53.02 12.53
CA VAL A 261 -6.80 52.83 11.83
C VAL A 261 -6.74 51.61 10.92
N SER A 262 -7.71 50.70 11.04
CA SER A 262 -7.88 49.57 10.12
C SER A 262 -9.25 49.60 9.46
N ILE A 263 -9.25 49.54 8.12
CA ILE A 263 -10.44 49.50 7.26
C ILE A 263 -10.34 48.27 6.37
N ASN A 264 -11.37 47.44 6.41
CA ASN A 264 -11.46 46.23 5.62
C ASN A 264 -12.23 46.48 4.29
N ASN A 265 -13.52 46.80 4.36
CA ASN A 265 -14.32 47.08 3.15
C ASN A 265 -14.92 48.49 3.22
N TYR A 266 -14.85 49.22 2.10
CA TYR A 266 -15.36 50.58 1.99
C TYR A 266 -15.84 50.87 0.56
N LEU A 267 -16.75 51.84 0.37
CA LEU A 267 -16.98 52.43 -0.97
C LEU A 267 -16.13 53.69 -1.15
N GLU A 268 -16.20 54.63 -0.19
CA GLU A 268 -15.44 55.87 -0.20
C GLU A 268 -14.77 56.18 1.15
N VAL A 269 -13.49 56.59 1.11
CA VAL A 269 -12.73 56.99 2.30
C VAL A 269 -12.02 58.33 2.05
N TYR A 270 -12.23 59.28 2.96
CA TYR A 270 -11.63 60.61 2.96
C TYR A 270 -10.84 60.84 4.24
N PHE A 271 -9.57 61.18 4.09
CA PHE A 271 -8.69 61.50 5.20
C PHE A 271 -8.10 62.88 4.96
N SER A 272 -8.37 63.85 5.85
CA SER A 272 -7.90 65.22 5.68
C SER A 272 -7.30 65.85 6.95
N ASN A 273 -6.18 66.55 6.84
CA ASN A 273 -5.55 67.26 7.97
C ASN A 273 -5.32 66.35 9.20
N LEU A 274 -4.77 65.16 9.00
CA LEU A 274 -4.52 64.20 10.08
C LEU A 274 -3.07 64.23 10.54
N ASN A 275 -2.85 64.00 11.82
CA ASN A 275 -1.51 63.84 12.39
C ASN A 275 -1.36 62.43 12.97
N MET A 276 -0.53 61.59 12.33
CA MET A 276 -0.34 60.18 12.64
C MET A 276 1.11 59.96 13.12
N GLN A 277 1.32 59.85 14.43
CA GLN A 277 2.67 59.77 15.00
C GLN A 277 2.91 58.53 15.87
N ASN A 278 4.09 57.90 15.75
CA ASN A 278 4.54 56.80 16.60
C ASN A 278 3.57 55.59 16.65
N ASN A 279 2.76 55.38 15.62
CA ASN A 279 1.84 54.25 15.56
C ASN A 279 2.57 52.99 15.06
N SER A 280 2.14 51.80 15.47
CA SER A 280 2.83 50.56 15.07
C SER A 280 1.89 49.39 14.73
N ALA A 281 2.25 48.63 13.70
CA ALA A 281 1.54 47.41 13.31
C ALA A 281 2.40 46.35 12.59
N LEU A 282 1.81 45.21 12.26
CA LEU A 282 2.41 44.22 11.35
C LEU A 282 2.47 44.80 9.92
N LEU A 283 1.33 45.33 9.47
CA LEU A 283 1.08 45.88 8.13
C LEU A 283 0.36 47.23 8.28
N GLY A 284 0.93 48.30 7.73
CA GLY A 284 0.36 49.64 7.81
C GLY A 284 0.48 50.26 9.20
N GLY A 285 1.67 50.75 9.56
CA GLY A 285 1.93 51.25 10.91
C GLY A 285 1.03 52.40 11.35
N GLY A 286 0.56 53.25 10.44
CA GLY A 286 -0.50 54.24 10.69
C GLY A 286 -1.90 53.73 10.32
N ILE A 287 -2.12 53.53 9.02
CA ILE A 287 -3.43 53.17 8.44
C ILE A 287 -3.30 51.88 7.63
N SER A 288 -4.26 50.97 7.76
CA SER A 288 -4.43 49.83 6.85
C SER A 288 -5.79 49.92 6.17
N ILE A 289 -5.81 49.80 4.85
CA ILE A 289 -7.00 49.93 4.01
C ILE A 289 -6.99 48.76 3.03
N GLU A 290 -7.89 47.81 3.19
CA GLU A 290 -7.94 46.68 2.28
C GLU A 290 -8.65 47.03 0.95
N SER A 291 -8.14 46.56 -0.19
CA SER A 291 -8.28 47.26 -1.48
C SER A 291 -9.64 47.13 -2.20
N GLN A 292 -10.74 46.85 -1.51
CA GLN A 292 -12.04 46.61 -2.15
C GLN A 292 -12.90 47.87 -2.39
N GLY A 293 -12.40 49.07 -2.10
CA GLY A 293 -13.14 50.31 -2.33
C GLY A 293 -12.86 51.04 -3.64
N GLN A 294 -13.77 51.95 -4.01
CA GLN A 294 -13.73 52.68 -5.28
C GLN A 294 -12.92 53.98 -5.17
N ASN A 295 -13.14 54.77 -4.12
CA ASN A 295 -12.53 56.09 -3.97
C ASN A 295 -11.80 56.22 -2.62
N ARG A 296 -10.52 56.60 -2.68
CA ARG A 296 -9.72 56.96 -1.50
C ARG A 296 -9.02 58.28 -1.73
N THR A 297 -9.11 59.18 -0.76
CA THR A 297 -8.37 60.45 -0.76
C THR A 297 -7.62 60.66 0.55
N LEU A 298 -6.35 61.05 0.43
CA LEU A 298 -5.49 61.46 1.54
C LEU A 298 -5.03 62.89 1.25
N GLN A 299 -5.48 63.86 2.04
CA GLN A 299 -5.13 65.27 1.88
C GLN A 299 -4.49 65.78 3.18
N ASN A 300 -3.28 66.33 3.13
CA ASN A 300 -2.61 66.90 4.31
C ASN A 300 -2.52 65.93 5.51
N VAL A 301 -2.19 64.65 5.27
CA VAL A 301 -1.93 63.70 6.36
C VAL A 301 -0.43 63.71 6.67
N PHE A 302 -0.08 64.10 7.89
CA PHE A 302 1.28 64.12 8.38
C PHE A 302 1.59 62.82 9.12
N PHE A 303 2.54 62.05 8.59
CA PHE A 303 3.03 60.83 9.22
C PHE A 303 4.41 61.05 9.83
N LYS A 304 4.64 60.59 11.06
CA LYS A 304 5.95 60.70 11.73
C LYS A 304 6.22 59.48 12.61
N ASN A 305 7.36 58.82 12.40
CA ASN A 305 7.83 57.70 13.24
C ASN A 305 6.84 56.53 13.38
N ASN A 306 5.93 56.33 12.42
CA ASN A 306 5.14 55.11 12.42
C ASN A 306 6.01 53.93 12.01
N THR A 307 5.69 52.73 12.48
CA THR A 307 6.49 51.52 12.22
C THR A 307 5.61 50.35 11.80
N SER A 308 6.04 49.64 10.77
CA SER A 308 5.44 48.38 10.36
C SER A 308 6.50 47.27 10.39
N THR A 309 6.09 46.05 10.74
CA THR A 309 7.03 44.92 10.77
C THR A 309 7.36 44.43 9.35
N PHE A 310 6.40 44.51 8.42
CA PHE A 310 6.53 43.90 7.09
C PHE A 310 6.38 44.88 5.93
N LEU A 311 5.31 45.67 5.90
CA LEU A 311 5.00 46.54 4.77
C LEU A 311 4.38 47.87 5.21
N ASP A 312 4.94 48.92 4.63
CA ASP A 312 4.52 50.32 4.69
C ASP A 312 4.26 50.84 6.11
N ASN A 313 5.23 51.59 6.62
CA ASN A 313 5.16 52.17 7.96
C ASN A 313 3.96 53.11 8.15
N ASP A 314 3.48 53.75 7.10
CA ASP A 314 2.44 54.77 7.19
C ASP A 314 1.08 54.28 6.71
N VAL A 315 0.97 53.84 5.45
CA VAL A 315 -0.29 53.36 4.89
C VAL A 315 -0.10 52.07 4.11
N PHE A 316 -0.80 51.01 4.51
CA PHE A 316 -0.89 49.75 3.78
C PHE A 316 -2.20 49.67 3.01
N ASP A 317 -2.13 49.48 1.70
CA ASP A 317 -3.29 49.45 0.79
C ASP A 317 -3.30 48.29 -0.21
N TYR A 318 -2.58 47.22 0.13
CA TYR A 318 -2.44 46.06 -0.73
C TYR A 318 -3.36 44.94 -0.29
N THR A 319 -3.70 44.12 -1.27
CA THR A 319 -4.49 42.92 -1.06
C THR A 319 -3.63 41.68 -1.30
N PRO A 320 -3.61 40.71 -0.35
CA PRO A 320 -2.77 39.52 -0.45
C PRO A 320 -3.30 38.56 -1.52
N LYS A 321 -2.50 38.22 -2.54
CA LYS A 321 -2.83 37.15 -3.50
C LYS A 321 -2.16 35.85 -3.09
N PHE A 322 -2.92 34.78 -3.00
CA PHE A 322 -2.42 33.44 -2.70
C PHE A 322 -2.40 32.58 -3.98
N ARG A 323 -1.52 31.59 -4.00
CA ARG A 323 -1.49 30.55 -5.03
C ARG A 323 -1.40 29.18 -4.39
N ILE A 324 -1.93 28.18 -5.08
CA ILE A 324 -1.75 26.78 -4.69
C ILE A 324 -0.33 26.37 -5.06
N ARG A 325 0.46 25.96 -4.06
CA ARG A 325 1.85 25.53 -4.23
C ARG A 325 1.92 24.08 -4.66
N GLU A 326 1.18 23.22 -3.97
CA GLU A 326 1.10 21.79 -4.24
C GLU A 326 -0.21 21.20 -3.70
N VAL A 327 -0.62 20.09 -4.29
CA VAL A 327 -1.72 19.27 -3.79
C VAL A 327 -1.18 17.88 -3.52
N VAL A 328 -1.43 17.40 -2.31
CA VAL A 328 -0.94 16.12 -1.83
C VAL A 328 -2.15 15.22 -1.54
N GLU A 329 -2.11 13.98 -2.00
CA GLU A 329 -3.02 12.94 -1.55
C GLU A 329 -2.46 12.28 -0.29
N TYR A 330 -3.25 12.27 0.77
CA TYR A 330 -2.97 11.58 2.03
C TYR A 330 -3.59 10.19 2.00
N ILE A 331 -2.74 9.17 2.08
CA ILE A 331 -3.13 7.76 2.08
C ILE A 331 -2.95 7.21 3.50
N PRO A 332 -4.03 7.04 4.28
CA PRO A 332 -3.93 6.39 5.58
C PRO A 332 -3.56 4.91 5.40
N ASN A 333 -2.82 4.34 6.36
CA ASN A 333 -2.52 2.90 6.47
C ASN A 333 -1.49 2.30 5.49
N TYR A 334 -0.48 3.07 5.03
CA TYR A 334 0.64 2.48 4.30
C TYR A 334 1.58 1.70 5.24
N TYR A 335 1.63 0.36 5.15
CA TYR A 335 2.17 -0.52 6.20
C TYR A 335 3.71 -0.47 6.44
N GLN A 336 4.42 0.54 5.91
CA GLN A 336 5.85 0.76 6.16
C GLN A 336 6.21 2.22 6.54
N GLN A 337 5.28 3.16 6.38
CA GLN A 337 5.42 4.56 6.80
C GLN A 337 4.06 4.99 7.32
N GLN A 338 3.97 5.62 8.49
CA GLN A 338 2.69 5.93 9.16
C GLN A 338 1.63 6.62 8.26
N TYR A 339 2.03 7.12 7.09
CA TYR A 339 1.20 7.56 5.96
C TYR A 339 2.03 7.56 4.67
N MET A 340 1.38 7.56 3.50
CA MET A 340 2.00 8.02 2.25
C MET A 340 1.42 9.36 1.82
N ILE A 341 2.31 10.26 1.39
CA ILE A 341 2.02 11.55 0.76
C ILE A 341 2.33 11.39 -0.72
N ARG A 342 1.31 11.38 -1.56
CA ARG A 342 1.47 11.36 -3.01
C ARG A 342 1.28 12.76 -3.56
N ASN A 343 2.35 13.34 -4.10
CA ASN A 343 2.30 14.65 -4.73
C ASN A 343 1.55 14.55 -6.07
N LEU A 344 0.51 15.35 -6.23
CA LEU A 344 -0.23 15.48 -7.48
C LEU A 344 0.31 16.68 -8.27
N PRO A 345 0.70 16.51 -9.54
CA PRO A 345 1.19 17.60 -10.36
C PRO A 345 0.06 18.60 -10.62
N LEU A 346 0.31 19.88 -10.33
CA LEU A 346 -0.66 20.95 -10.54
C LEU A 346 -0.99 21.09 -12.03
N SER A 347 -2.28 21.02 -12.37
CA SER A 347 -2.81 21.21 -13.71
C SER A 347 -4.11 22.01 -13.66
N LYS A 348 -4.56 22.55 -14.80
CA LYS A 348 -5.83 23.30 -14.88
C LYS A 348 -7.06 22.43 -14.56
N LEU A 349 -6.95 21.12 -14.75
CA LEU A 349 -7.98 20.12 -14.46
C LEU A 349 -7.37 18.96 -13.65
N MET A 350 -7.62 18.93 -12.35
CA MET A 350 -7.15 17.87 -11.47
C MET A 350 -8.26 16.84 -11.25
N LYS A 351 -7.94 15.56 -11.50
CA LYS A 351 -8.84 14.45 -11.22
C LYS A 351 -8.56 13.93 -9.81
N LEU A 352 -9.55 14.03 -8.94
CA LEU A 352 -9.46 13.60 -7.54
C LEU A 352 -10.34 12.37 -7.31
N ILE A 353 -9.85 11.47 -6.47
CA ILE A 353 -10.54 10.24 -6.13
C ILE A 353 -11.55 10.53 -5.00
N PRO A 354 -12.84 10.21 -5.17
CA PRO A 354 -13.85 10.34 -4.12
C PRO A 354 -13.41 9.64 -2.84
N GLY A 355 -13.52 10.29 -1.68
CA GLY A 355 -13.15 9.71 -0.39
C GLY A 355 -11.67 9.72 -0.03
N SER A 356 -10.75 10.01 -0.96
CA SER A 356 -9.36 10.30 -0.62
C SER A 356 -9.25 11.65 0.10
N ILE A 357 -8.33 11.75 1.06
CA ILE A 357 -8.03 13.01 1.76
C ILE A 357 -6.93 13.72 0.97
N TYR A 358 -7.15 14.98 0.61
CA TYR A 358 -6.19 15.83 -0.06
C TYR A 358 -5.76 16.97 0.85
N ILE A 359 -4.46 17.24 0.87
CA ILE A 359 -3.86 18.40 1.53
C ILE A 359 -3.46 19.38 0.43
N ILE A 360 -4.17 20.50 0.35
CA ILE A 360 -3.90 21.56 -0.62
C ILE A 360 -3.04 22.60 0.08
N ILE A 361 -1.77 22.69 -0.29
CA ILE A 361 -0.82 23.61 0.31
C ILE A 361 -0.87 24.95 -0.43
N ILE A 362 -1.03 26.02 0.34
CA ILE A 362 -1.24 27.37 -0.15
C ILE A 362 -0.06 28.21 0.27
N GLU A 363 0.39 29.07 -0.63
CA GLU A 363 1.40 30.07 -0.33
C GLU A 363 0.94 31.45 -0.75
N LEU A 364 1.38 32.46 0.00
CA LEU A 364 1.19 33.84 -0.38
C LEU A 364 2.11 34.17 -1.56
N ALA A 365 1.53 34.61 -2.67
CA ALA A 365 2.25 34.86 -3.92
C ALA A 365 2.77 36.30 -4.01
N LEU A 366 1.92 37.29 -3.73
CA LEU A 366 2.24 38.72 -3.86
C LEU A 366 1.18 39.63 -3.24
N PHE A 367 1.55 40.88 -2.99
CA PHE A 367 0.63 41.94 -2.59
C PHE A 367 0.34 42.84 -3.79
N GLN A 368 -0.95 43.07 -4.09
CA GLN A 368 -1.37 43.95 -5.19
C GLN A 368 -2.34 45.01 -4.67
N ASN A 369 -2.10 46.29 -4.99
CA ASN A 369 -3.03 47.37 -4.63
C ASN A 369 -4.04 47.66 -5.75
N SER A 370 -5.01 48.53 -5.48
CA SER A 370 -6.08 48.93 -6.41
C SER A 370 -5.60 49.60 -7.70
N TYR A 371 -4.37 50.11 -7.73
CA TYR A 371 -3.73 50.70 -8.91
C TYR A 371 -2.90 49.68 -9.73
N GLY A 372 -2.87 48.41 -9.31
CA GLY A 372 -2.12 47.35 -9.98
C GLY A 372 -0.64 47.29 -9.60
N ASN A 373 -0.18 48.08 -8.62
CA ASN A 373 1.20 48.00 -8.15
C ASN A 373 1.38 46.71 -7.34
N ILE A 374 2.44 45.97 -7.68
CA ILE A 374 2.79 44.70 -7.03
C ILE A 374 3.99 44.92 -6.11
N LYS A 375 3.89 44.47 -4.86
CA LYS A 375 5.03 44.36 -3.93
C LYS A 375 5.32 42.90 -3.64
N THR A 376 6.57 42.51 -3.86
CA THR A 376 7.10 41.19 -3.51
C THR A 376 7.94 41.31 -2.24
N THR A 377 7.52 40.67 -1.16
CA THR A 377 8.27 40.61 0.11
C THR A 377 8.92 39.25 0.30
N ASN A 378 9.92 39.15 1.17
CA ASN A 378 10.50 37.86 1.53
C ASN A 378 9.49 37.05 2.37
N PHE A 379 8.81 36.08 1.74
CA PHE A 379 7.60 35.43 2.27
C PHE A 379 7.84 34.45 3.43
N THR A 380 9.10 34.09 3.70
CA THR A 380 9.46 33.11 4.74
C THR A 380 9.08 33.56 6.15
N SER A 381 9.13 34.87 6.44
CA SER A 381 8.72 35.43 7.73
C SER A 381 7.20 35.67 7.82
N LEU A 382 6.51 35.87 6.70
CA LEU A 382 5.05 36.09 6.67
C LEU A 382 4.25 34.79 6.74
N ASN A 383 4.76 33.70 6.16
CA ASN A 383 4.18 32.36 6.27
C ASN A 383 4.14 31.85 7.72
N ASN A 384 4.93 32.43 8.63
CA ASN A 384 4.83 32.14 10.06
C ASN A 384 3.58 32.70 10.74
N ILE A 385 2.96 33.72 10.15
CA ILE A 385 1.74 34.35 10.66
C ILE A 385 0.49 33.57 10.22
N ILE A 386 0.55 32.96 9.03
CA ILE A 386 -0.55 32.17 8.45
C ILE A 386 -0.09 30.71 8.40
N LYS A 387 -0.10 30.03 9.56
CA LYS A 387 0.23 28.59 9.68
C LYS A 387 -1.01 27.80 10.06
N GLY A 388 -1.11 26.58 9.52
CA GLY A 388 -2.16 25.63 9.91
C GLY A 388 -3.27 25.48 8.88
N ASN A 389 -4.33 24.80 9.31
CA ASN A 389 -5.48 24.47 8.47
C ASN A 389 -6.34 25.72 8.25
N LEU A 390 -6.41 26.19 7.00
CA LEU A 390 -7.24 27.32 6.58
C LEU A 390 -8.69 26.94 6.28
N TYR A 391 -9.12 25.74 6.64
CA TYR A 391 -10.48 25.25 6.42
C TYR A 391 -11.55 26.22 6.93
N ASP A 392 -11.29 26.88 8.05
CA ASP A 392 -12.23 27.81 8.66
C ASP A 392 -12.35 29.15 7.91
N PHE A 393 -11.42 29.45 7.00
CA PHE A 393 -11.43 30.65 6.12
C PHE A 393 -11.97 30.33 4.71
N TYR A 394 -12.54 29.14 4.54
CA TYR A 394 -12.99 28.63 3.26
C TYR A 394 -14.51 28.40 3.26
N LEU A 395 -15.22 28.96 2.27
CA LEU A 395 -16.64 28.68 2.04
C LEU A 395 -16.78 28.08 0.64
N LEU A 396 -17.25 26.82 0.58
CA LEU A 396 -17.66 26.18 -0.66
C LEU A 396 -18.71 27.06 -1.33
N ASN A 397 -18.41 27.54 -2.54
CA ASN A 397 -19.39 28.22 -3.39
C ASN A 397 -20.55 27.25 -3.60
N LYS A 398 -21.67 27.53 -2.91
CA LYS A 398 -22.82 26.62 -2.77
C LYS A 398 -23.66 26.62 -4.05
N ASP A 399 -23.18 25.94 -5.06
CA ASP A 399 -24.10 25.35 -6.04
C ASP A 399 -24.57 24.00 -5.47
N LYS A 400 -25.58 24.06 -4.58
CA LYS A 400 -26.41 22.92 -4.10
C LYS A 400 -25.77 21.84 -3.21
N VAL A 401 -24.94 22.19 -2.23
CA VAL A 401 -24.55 21.23 -1.17
C VAL A 401 -25.48 21.38 0.03
N GLN A 402 -26.22 20.32 0.35
CA GLN A 402 -27.08 20.28 1.54
C GLN A 402 -26.18 20.28 2.80
N PRO A 403 -26.56 20.97 3.89
CA PRO A 403 -25.77 21.03 5.14
C PRO A 403 -25.41 19.66 5.72
N GLN A 404 -26.18 18.62 5.39
CA GLN A 404 -25.96 17.23 5.81
C GLN A 404 -24.72 16.60 5.15
N ASP A 405 -24.38 16.99 3.92
CA ASP A 405 -23.17 16.51 3.26
C ASP A 405 -21.92 17.11 3.94
N ALA A 406 -21.97 18.35 4.44
CA ALA A 406 -20.83 19.05 5.04
C ALA A 406 -20.37 18.49 6.41
N ASN A 407 -21.27 17.86 7.18
CA ASN A 407 -20.99 17.41 8.55
C ASN A 407 -20.25 16.05 8.63
N GLN A 408 -20.04 15.36 7.51
CA GLN A 408 -19.27 14.10 7.48
C GLN A 408 -17.79 14.29 7.16
N TYR A 409 -17.36 15.53 6.91
CA TYR A 409 -15.98 15.85 6.63
C TYR A 409 -15.26 16.29 7.91
N LEU A 410 -14.15 15.61 8.22
CA LEU A 410 -13.16 15.95 9.26
C LEU A 410 -13.51 15.61 10.72
N ASN A 411 -13.63 14.32 11.01
CA ASN A 411 -13.36 13.77 12.36
C ASN A 411 -12.05 12.97 12.41
N TYR A 412 -11.13 13.20 11.47
CA TYR A 412 -9.79 12.62 11.56
C TYR A 412 -8.87 13.61 12.29
N GLU A 413 -8.41 13.24 13.48
CA GLU A 413 -7.20 13.82 14.07
C GLU A 413 -6.01 13.36 13.21
N LEU A 414 -5.81 14.02 12.08
CA LEU A 414 -4.61 13.80 11.27
C LEU A 414 -3.41 14.32 12.06
N ASP A 415 -2.49 13.42 12.42
CA ASP A 415 -1.22 13.78 13.02
C ASP A 415 -0.31 14.43 11.95
N LEU A 416 -0.59 15.69 11.62
CA LEU A 416 0.14 16.47 10.62
C LEU A 416 1.40 17.11 11.19
N ARG A 417 1.97 16.60 12.30
CA ARG A 417 3.10 17.22 13.04
C ARG A 417 4.30 17.63 12.16
N GLU A 418 4.51 16.96 11.02
CA GLU A 418 5.55 17.31 10.05
C GLU A 418 5.12 18.39 9.03
N LEU A 419 3.87 18.35 8.55
CA LEU A 419 3.35 19.29 7.55
C LEU A 419 2.86 20.61 8.17
N SER A 420 2.35 20.55 9.41
CA SER A 420 1.66 21.65 10.09
C SER A 420 2.59 22.75 10.59
N LYS A 421 3.90 22.51 10.61
CA LYS A 421 4.86 23.44 11.22
C LYS A 421 5.18 24.63 10.34
N ASP A 422 5.10 24.50 9.02
CA ASP A 422 5.69 25.49 8.10
C ASP A 422 4.76 26.04 7.01
N TYR A 423 3.55 25.48 6.84
CA TYR A 423 2.67 25.86 5.74
C TYR A 423 1.22 26.13 6.16
N SER A 424 0.58 27.00 5.36
CA SER A 424 -0.87 27.10 5.23
C SER A 424 -1.40 25.96 4.36
N TYR A 425 -2.43 25.24 4.82
CA TYR A 425 -3.00 24.15 4.05
C TYR A 425 -4.52 24.04 4.20
N ILE A 426 -5.18 23.36 3.26
CA ILE A 426 -6.59 22.97 3.36
C ILE A 426 -6.69 21.46 3.26
N LEU A 427 -7.48 20.86 4.15
CA LEU A 427 -7.90 19.48 4.03
C LEU A 427 -9.19 19.40 3.20
N PHE A 428 -9.16 18.60 2.15
CA PHE A 428 -10.23 18.45 1.18
C PHE A 428 -10.50 16.98 0.88
N GLN A 429 -11.75 16.54 0.96
CA GLN A 429 -12.15 15.17 0.64
C GLN A 429 -13.35 15.21 -0.33
N PRO A 430 -13.17 14.91 -1.62
CA PRO A 430 -14.25 14.98 -2.60
C PRO A 430 -15.22 13.81 -2.44
N HIS A 431 -16.45 13.99 -2.92
CA HIS A 431 -17.48 12.97 -2.97
C HIS A 431 -17.91 12.70 -4.43
N SER A 432 -18.39 11.50 -4.74
CA SER A 432 -18.64 11.04 -6.12
C SER A 432 -19.58 11.92 -6.93
N THR A 433 -20.56 12.59 -6.29
CA THR A 433 -21.53 13.45 -6.98
C THR A 433 -21.00 14.84 -7.36
N ILE A 434 -19.78 15.19 -6.93
CA ILE A 434 -19.19 16.50 -7.20
C ILE A 434 -18.47 16.47 -8.54
N ASN A 435 -19.14 16.94 -9.60
CA ASN A 435 -18.58 16.89 -10.96
C ASN A 435 -17.50 17.94 -11.22
N LYS A 436 -17.64 19.14 -10.64
CA LYS A 436 -16.72 20.27 -10.81
C LYS A 436 -16.69 21.10 -9.55
N TYR A 437 -15.49 21.52 -9.15
CA TYR A 437 -15.32 22.39 -8.01
C TYR A 437 -14.27 23.48 -8.28
N LYS A 438 -14.57 24.68 -7.78
CA LYS A 438 -13.69 25.85 -7.78
C LYS A 438 -13.45 26.28 -6.34
N LEU A 439 -12.18 26.35 -5.93
CA LEU A 439 -11.80 26.91 -4.64
C LEU A 439 -11.99 28.43 -4.66
N SER A 440 -13.04 28.93 -4.02
CA SER A 440 -13.23 30.35 -3.69
C SER A 440 -13.07 30.56 -2.18
N PHE A 441 -12.08 31.35 -1.77
CA PHE A 441 -11.90 31.73 -0.37
C PHE A 441 -12.86 32.86 -0.03
N ILE A 442 -13.40 32.88 1.19
CA ILE A 442 -14.29 33.95 1.64
C ILE A 442 -13.63 34.72 2.78
N PHE A 443 -13.89 36.02 2.77
CA PHE A 443 -13.35 37.06 3.65
C PHE A 443 -11.90 37.43 3.41
N THR A 444 -11.71 38.67 2.96
CA THR A 444 -10.49 39.48 3.00
C THR A 444 -9.21 38.95 2.36
N ILE A 445 -9.30 37.76 1.80
CA ILE A 445 -8.32 37.18 0.90
C ILE A 445 -9.03 37.19 -0.46
N PRO A 446 -8.60 38.03 -1.41
CA PRO A 446 -9.16 38.01 -2.76
C PRO A 446 -9.01 36.59 -3.29
N LEU A 447 -9.97 36.19 -4.11
CA LEU A 447 -9.98 34.92 -4.82
C LEU A 447 -8.55 34.50 -5.16
N ILE A 448 -8.15 33.30 -4.75
CA ILE A 448 -7.07 32.62 -5.43
C ILE A 448 -7.49 32.55 -6.90
N GLU A 449 -6.89 33.37 -7.76
CA GLU A 449 -7.06 33.35 -9.21
C GLU A 449 -6.39 32.11 -9.81
N ASN A 450 -6.52 30.95 -9.15
CA ASN A 450 -6.21 29.67 -9.74
C ASN A 450 -7.54 29.00 -10.07
N ASP A 451 -7.91 29.08 -11.35
CA ASP A 451 -8.95 28.25 -11.96
C ASP A 451 -8.49 26.78 -12.03
N ILE A 452 -8.09 26.17 -10.90
CA ILE A 452 -7.93 24.72 -10.83
C ILE A 452 -9.32 24.14 -10.68
N LEU A 453 -9.75 23.47 -11.74
CA LEU A 453 -11.00 22.74 -11.75
C LEU A 453 -10.74 21.35 -11.20
N PHE A 454 -11.40 21.00 -10.10
CA PHE A 454 -11.35 19.63 -9.59
C PHE A 454 -12.52 18.83 -10.15
N GLN A 455 -12.23 17.63 -10.65
CA GLN A 455 -13.22 16.67 -11.15
C GLN A 455 -13.03 15.34 -10.43
N THR A 456 -14.10 14.64 -10.11
CA THR A 456 -14.03 13.31 -9.52
C THR A 456 -13.64 12.26 -10.56
N SER A 457 -12.76 11.33 -10.18
CA SER A 457 -12.46 10.12 -10.96
C SER A 457 -13.16 8.89 -10.38
N GLU A 458 -13.08 7.78 -11.10
CA GLU A 458 -13.40 6.47 -10.52
C GLU A 458 -12.32 6.02 -9.52
N CYS A 459 -12.65 5.01 -8.72
CA CYS A 459 -11.68 4.36 -7.85
C CYS A 459 -10.60 3.67 -8.69
N ILE A 460 -9.44 3.45 -8.09
CA ILE A 460 -8.30 2.77 -8.73
C ILE A 460 -8.07 1.38 -8.10
N GLU A 461 -7.18 0.59 -8.69
CA GLU A 461 -6.72 -0.66 -8.09
C GLU A 461 -6.22 -0.43 -6.65
N GLY A 462 -6.52 -1.37 -5.77
CA GLY A 462 -6.25 -1.27 -4.35
C GLY A 462 -7.23 -0.43 -3.52
N GLN A 463 -8.35 -0.02 -4.12
CA GLN A 463 -9.46 0.64 -3.43
C GLN A 463 -10.76 -0.15 -3.54
N GLN A 464 -11.67 0.08 -2.59
CA GLN A 464 -13.06 -0.37 -2.63
C GLN A 464 -14.06 0.78 -2.74
N LYS A 465 -15.15 0.54 -3.47
CA LYS A 465 -16.31 1.46 -3.55
C LYS A 465 -17.23 1.23 -2.35
N ILE A 466 -17.37 2.25 -1.50
CA ILE A 466 -18.29 2.25 -0.36
C ILE A 466 -19.42 3.21 -0.65
N TYR A 467 -20.65 2.68 -0.75
CA TYR A 467 -21.85 3.48 -1.00
C TYR A 467 -22.41 4.03 0.31
N PHE A 468 -22.85 5.29 0.30
CA PHE A 468 -23.41 5.93 1.51
C PHE A 468 -24.74 5.33 1.94
N ASN A 469 -25.51 4.80 0.98
CA ASN A 469 -26.78 4.17 1.23
C ASN A 469 -26.94 2.99 0.27
N SER A 470 -27.42 1.85 0.80
CA SER A 470 -27.71 0.64 0.01
C SER A 470 -28.72 0.85 -1.14
N LEU A 471 -29.47 1.96 -1.11
CA LEU A 471 -30.49 2.31 -2.11
C LEU A 471 -30.02 3.36 -3.14
N ASP A 472 -28.91 4.07 -2.89
CA ASP A 472 -28.40 5.12 -3.77
C ASP A 472 -26.97 4.82 -4.23
N ASN A 473 -26.87 4.16 -5.39
CA ASN A 473 -25.60 3.80 -6.01
C ASN A 473 -24.86 4.99 -6.64
N THR A 474 -25.43 6.20 -6.61
CA THR A 474 -24.77 7.39 -7.20
C THR A 474 -23.77 8.03 -6.25
N LYS A 475 -23.93 7.79 -4.94
CA LYS A 475 -23.08 8.33 -3.87
C LYS A 475 -22.12 7.26 -3.33
N TYR A 476 -20.82 7.39 -3.61
CA TYR A 476 -19.79 6.50 -3.10
C TYR A 476 -18.50 7.22 -2.68
N LEU A 477 -17.69 6.53 -1.88
CA LEU A 477 -16.30 6.85 -1.55
C LEU A 477 -15.39 5.71 -2.00
N CYS A 478 -14.16 6.03 -2.37
CA CYS A 478 -13.10 5.06 -2.57
C CYS A 478 -12.29 4.96 -1.28
N GLN A 479 -12.34 3.81 -0.62
CA GLN A 479 -11.51 3.52 0.54
C GLN A 479 -10.38 2.58 0.13
N TYR A 480 -9.15 2.85 0.57
CA TYR A 480 -8.04 1.94 0.36
C TYR A 480 -8.22 0.62 1.12
N CYS A 481 -7.83 -0.49 0.49
CA CYS A 481 -7.89 -1.80 1.15
C CYS A 481 -6.98 -1.82 2.39
N GLU A 482 -7.56 -2.23 3.52
CA GLU A 482 -6.87 -2.35 4.80
C GLU A 482 -5.88 -3.51 4.80
N SER A 483 -5.11 -3.65 5.89
CA SER A 483 -4.20 -4.78 6.04
C SER A 483 -4.96 -6.12 5.94
N MET A 484 -4.30 -7.09 5.31
CA MET A 484 -4.88 -8.39 4.97
C MET A 484 -6.07 -8.29 4.00
N SER A 485 -6.15 -7.24 3.18
CA SER A 485 -7.09 -7.14 2.07
C SER A 485 -6.47 -6.44 0.88
N ALA A 486 -6.77 -6.86 -0.34
CA ALA A 486 -6.26 -6.19 -1.53
C ALA A 486 -7.27 -6.26 -2.70
N ASN A 487 -7.04 -5.44 -3.71
CA ASN A 487 -7.86 -5.42 -4.92
C ASN A 487 -6.98 -5.25 -6.17
N TYR A 488 -7.09 -6.23 -7.07
CA TYR A 488 -6.44 -6.27 -8.39
C TYR A 488 -7.42 -6.22 -9.58
N ARG A 489 -8.75 -6.16 -9.34
CA ARG A 489 -9.79 -6.24 -10.38
C ARG A 489 -10.40 -4.87 -10.70
N ASN A 490 -10.45 -4.53 -11.99
CA ASN A 490 -10.97 -3.26 -12.49
C ASN A 490 -12.51 -3.13 -12.54
N ASN A 491 -13.29 -4.19 -12.28
CA ASN A 491 -14.76 -4.11 -12.50
C ASN A 491 -15.60 -3.98 -11.23
N SER A 492 -15.26 -4.67 -10.12
CA SER A 492 -16.10 -4.66 -8.91
C SER A 492 -15.65 -3.66 -7.84
N PHE A 493 -14.38 -3.23 -7.85
CA PHE A 493 -13.82 -2.37 -6.79
C PHE A 493 -14.17 -2.88 -5.39
N GLU A 494 -13.92 -4.16 -5.12
CA GLU A 494 -14.13 -4.79 -3.81
C GLU A 494 -12.80 -5.33 -3.29
N CYS A 495 -12.47 -5.01 -2.03
CA CYS A 495 -11.28 -5.55 -1.38
C CYS A 495 -11.54 -7.00 -0.99
N GLN A 496 -10.71 -7.91 -1.49
CA GLN A 496 -10.77 -9.33 -1.14
C GLN A 496 -9.90 -9.58 0.07
N HIS A 497 -10.43 -10.33 1.05
CA HIS A 497 -9.69 -10.70 2.25
C HIS A 497 -8.62 -11.75 1.91
N CYS A 498 -7.40 -11.50 2.36
CA CYS A 498 -6.27 -12.40 2.20
C CYS A 498 -6.14 -13.33 3.40
N ASP A 499 -6.04 -14.63 3.15
CA ASP A 499 -5.80 -15.61 4.21
C ASP A 499 -4.33 -15.57 4.65
N SER A 500 -4.10 -15.32 5.94
CA SER A 500 -2.78 -15.31 6.59
C SER A 500 -1.97 -16.61 6.43
N GLN A 501 -2.61 -17.75 6.16
CA GLN A 501 -1.91 -19.01 5.88
C GLN A 501 -1.24 -19.01 4.50
N ILE A 502 -1.81 -18.28 3.54
CA ILE A 502 -1.36 -18.24 2.14
C ILE A 502 -0.51 -16.99 1.88
N PHE A 503 -0.88 -15.85 2.47
CA PHE A 503 -0.24 -14.55 2.26
C PHE A 503 0.53 -14.10 3.50
N SER A 504 1.76 -13.61 3.30
CA SER A 504 2.55 -12.94 4.33
C SER A 504 2.16 -11.47 4.48
N LYS A 505 1.84 -10.81 3.36
CA LYS A 505 1.37 -9.42 3.32
C LYS A 505 0.33 -9.25 2.23
N CYS A 506 -0.67 -8.42 2.49
CA CYS A 506 -1.71 -8.09 1.54
C CYS A 506 -2.34 -6.75 1.92
N TYR A 507 -2.28 -5.77 1.03
CA TYR A 507 -2.79 -4.41 1.23
C TYR A 507 -2.89 -3.71 -0.14
N LEU A 508 -3.78 -2.72 -0.29
CA LEU A 508 -3.91 -1.97 -1.55
C LEU A 508 -4.00 -2.91 -2.78
N ASN A 509 -3.10 -2.76 -3.74
CA ASN A 509 -2.88 -3.63 -4.89
C ASN A 509 -1.58 -4.46 -4.75
N TYR A 510 -1.22 -4.83 -3.52
CA TYR A 510 -0.02 -5.59 -3.19
C TYR A 510 -0.36 -6.86 -2.40
N SER A 511 0.29 -7.97 -2.74
CA SER A 511 0.10 -9.26 -2.12
C SER A 511 1.36 -10.10 -2.25
N GLU A 512 1.78 -10.70 -1.15
CA GLU A 512 3.01 -11.45 -1.00
C GLU A 512 2.66 -12.84 -0.46
N LEU A 513 3.01 -13.90 -1.20
CA LEU A 513 2.74 -15.29 -0.82
C LEU A 513 3.74 -15.79 0.23
N ASN A 514 3.26 -16.64 1.14
CA ASN A 514 4.12 -17.42 2.03
C ASN A 514 4.95 -18.44 1.24
N LYS A 515 6.09 -18.85 1.82
CA LYS A 515 6.92 -19.94 1.29
C LYS A 515 6.11 -21.21 1.12
N GLY A 516 6.30 -21.92 0.01
CA GLY A 516 5.59 -23.15 -0.33
C GLY A 516 4.30 -22.97 -1.16
N TYR A 517 3.94 -21.73 -1.54
CA TYR A 517 2.80 -21.45 -2.42
C TYR A 517 3.25 -20.87 -3.77
N TRP A 518 2.44 -21.13 -4.79
CA TRP A 518 2.67 -20.68 -6.17
C TRP A 518 1.35 -20.20 -6.80
N ARG A 519 1.42 -19.16 -7.64
CA ARG A 519 0.27 -18.63 -8.41
C ARG A 519 0.72 -18.26 -9.82
N SER A 520 -0.18 -18.41 -10.80
CA SER A 520 0.09 -18.09 -12.21
C SER A 520 -0.04 -16.61 -12.54
N SER A 521 -0.81 -15.84 -11.76
CA SER A 521 -1.02 -14.40 -11.95
C SER A 521 -1.22 -13.68 -10.62
N LEU A 522 -1.17 -12.34 -10.62
CA LEU A 522 -1.45 -11.51 -9.43
C LEU A 522 -2.94 -11.51 -9.12
N GLN A 523 -3.37 -12.47 -8.29
CA GLN A 523 -4.74 -12.60 -7.80
C GLN A 523 -4.75 -13.06 -6.34
N ILE A 524 -5.87 -12.76 -5.67
CA ILE A 524 -6.11 -13.10 -4.25
C ILE A 524 -6.99 -14.35 -4.12
N ASP A 525 -7.70 -14.71 -5.18
CA ASP A 525 -8.56 -15.90 -5.23
C ASP A 525 -7.78 -17.17 -4.87
N GLN A 526 -8.15 -17.77 -3.73
CA GLN A 526 -7.52 -18.96 -3.19
C GLN A 526 -7.59 -20.15 -4.15
N THR A 527 -8.62 -20.21 -5.01
CA THR A 527 -8.77 -21.30 -5.98
C THR A 527 -7.66 -21.32 -7.05
N GLN A 528 -6.97 -20.19 -7.20
CA GLN A 528 -5.91 -20.00 -8.18
C GLN A 528 -4.51 -19.96 -7.55
N ILE A 529 -4.41 -20.28 -6.26
CA ILE A 529 -3.16 -20.32 -5.51
C ILE A 529 -2.95 -21.74 -5.04
N TYR A 530 -1.82 -22.33 -5.45
CA TYR A 530 -1.56 -23.74 -5.28
C TYR A 530 -0.43 -23.92 -4.28
N LYS A 531 -0.63 -24.85 -3.35
CA LYS A 531 0.44 -25.31 -2.46
C LYS A 531 1.34 -26.25 -3.26
N CYS A 532 2.62 -25.95 -3.34
CA CYS A 532 3.56 -26.76 -4.10
C CYS A 532 3.63 -28.16 -3.48
N GLN A 533 3.28 -29.17 -4.28
CA GLN A 533 3.09 -30.54 -3.79
C GLN A 533 4.41 -31.26 -3.45
N SER A 534 5.54 -30.73 -3.88
CA SER A 534 6.84 -31.37 -3.67
C SER A 534 7.18 -31.46 -2.17
N THR A 535 7.69 -32.63 -1.74
CA THR A 535 8.16 -32.88 -0.36
C THR A 535 9.21 -31.89 0.17
N ASN A 536 9.69 -30.96 -0.67
CA ASN A 536 10.62 -29.91 -0.28
C ASN A 536 9.99 -28.54 -0.60
N GLN A 537 9.18 -28.01 0.34
CA GLN A 537 8.51 -26.70 0.27
C GLN A 537 9.43 -25.52 -0.05
N GLN A 538 10.75 -25.74 0.00
CA GLN A 538 11.79 -24.76 -0.34
C GLN A 538 11.88 -24.43 -1.84
N GLN A 539 11.21 -25.18 -2.72
CA GLN A 539 11.23 -24.91 -4.17
C GLN A 539 10.41 -23.69 -4.57
N CYS A 540 9.32 -23.43 -3.85
CA CYS A 540 8.49 -22.25 -4.02
C CYS A 540 8.87 -21.24 -2.93
N LEU A 541 9.61 -20.22 -3.31
CA LEU A 541 10.12 -19.20 -2.40
C LEU A 541 9.01 -18.31 -1.83
N GLY A 542 7.84 -18.28 -2.47
CA GLY A 542 6.81 -17.28 -2.19
C GLY A 542 7.28 -15.89 -2.61
N GLY A 543 6.66 -14.84 -2.07
CA GLY A 543 6.95 -13.45 -2.41
C GLY A 543 5.84 -12.78 -3.24
N SER A 544 6.10 -11.58 -3.74
CA SER A 544 5.10 -10.74 -4.39
C SER A 544 4.89 -11.02 -5.88
N GLY A 545 5.72 -11.87 -6.48
CA GLY A 545 5.64 -12.20 -7.91
C GLY A 545 4.52 -13.18 -8.27
N TYR A 546 4.63 -13.72 -9.48
CA TYR A 546 3.80 -14.81 -10.00
C TYR A 546 4.63 -15.66 -11.00
N GLY A 547 4.15 -16.86 -11.29
CA GLY A 547 4.82 -17.78 -12.22
C GLY A 547 6.23 -18.16 -11.76
N ASN A 548 7.19 -18.09 -12.68
CA ASN A 548 8.59 -18.48 -12.43
C ASN A 548 9.31 -17.57 -11.42
N GLN A 549 8.81 -16.35 -11.16
CA GLN A 549 9.38 -15.44 -10.15
C GLN A 549 9.29 -16.00 -8.72
N LEU A 550 8.35 -16.90 -8.48
CA LEU A 550 8.14 -17.54 -7.18
C LEU A 550 9.01 -18.80 -7.00
N CYS A 551 9.77 -19.18 -8.02
CA CYS A 551 10.56 -20.40 -8.03
C CYS A 551 11.99 -20.16 -7.53
N PHE A 552 12.55 -21.19 -6.90
CA PHE A 552 13.98 -21.26 -6.62
C PHE A 552 14.79 -21.20 -7.94
N GLU A 553 16.01 -20.66 -7.88
CA GLU A 553 16.86 -20.52 -9.06
C GLU A 553 17.04 -21.84 -9.82
N GLY A 554 16.92 -21.77 -11.16
CA GLY A 554 17.01 -22.92 -12.06
C GLY A 554 15.75 -23.78 -12.15
N ARG A 555 14.67 -23.41 -11.46
CA ARG A 555 13.35 -24.06 -11.54
C ARG A 555 12.36 -23.20 -12.32
N ILE A 556 11.49 -23.84 -13.09
CA ILE A 556 10.42 -23.20 -13.87
C ILE A 556 9.15 -24.07 -13.88
N GLY A 557 8.08 -23.50 -14.45
CA GLY A 557 6.82 -24.19 -14.68
C GLY A 557 5.91 -24.20 -13.46
N ASN A 558 4.73 -24.80 -13.62
CA ASN A 558 3.73 -24.87 -12.56
C ASN A 558 4.30 -25.57 -11.33
N GLU A 559 4.04 -24.98 -10.16
CA GLU A 559 4.56 -25.42 -8.86
C GLU A 559 6.09 -25.56 -8.80
N CYS A 560 6.82 -24.88 -9.71
CA CYS A 560 8.28 -24.94 -9.81
C CYS A 560 8.81 -26.38 -9.99
N SER A 561 8.04 -27.21 -10.71
CA SER A 561 8.28 -28.65 -10.79
C SER A 561 9.38 -29.04 -11.78
N ALA A 562 9.66 -28.21 -12.79
CA ALA A 562 10.65 -28.48 -13.84
C ALA A 562 11.96 -27.74 -13.60
N CYS A 563 13.07 -28.27 -14.13
CA CYS A 563 14.32 -27.53 -14.27
C CYS A 563 14.29 -26.68 -15.54
N ASP A 564 14.93 -25.52 -15.52
CA ASP A 564 15.07 -24.65 -16.70
C ASP A 564 16.12 -25.23 -17.66
N GLU A 565 15.76 -26.33 -18.33
CA GLU A 565 16.64 -27.02 -19.29
C GLU A 565 16.90 -26.16 -20.53
N THR A 566 16.00 -25.21 -20.83
CA THR A 566 16.01 -24.43 -22.09
C THR A 566 16.55 -23.00 -21.92
N SER A 567 17.00 -22.62 -20.73
CA SER A 567 17.37 -21.23 -20.38
C SER A 567 16.27 -20.19 -20.62
N SER A 568 15.00 -20.61 -20.50
CA SER A 568 13.83 -19.77 -20.77
C SER A 568 13.68 -18.58 -19.82
N TYR A 569 14.15 -18.70 -18.58
CA TYR A 569 13.94 -17.70 -17.54
C TYR A 569 15.24 -17.29 -16.82
N TRP A 570 16.13 -18.24 -16.52
CA TRP A 570 17.31 -17.98 -15.70
C TRP A 570 18.59 -17.62 -16.50
N ASN A 571 18.48 -17.40 -17.81
CA ASN A 571 19.63 -17.15 -18.72
C ASN A 571 20.77 -18.18 -18.60
N ALA A 572 20.45 -19.38 -18.11
CA ALA A 572 21.37 -20.49 -17.88
C ALA A 572 20.58 -21.79 -17.96
N THR A 573 21.25 -22.88 -18.33
CA THR A 573 20.62 -24.20 -18.41
C THR A 573 20.82 -25.01 -17.15
N TYR A 574 19.75 -25.68 -16.73
CA TYR A 574 19.70 -26.47 -15.52
C TYR A 574 19.17 -27.87 -15.82
N THR A 575 19.80 -28.89 -15.26
CA THR A 575 19.38 -30.29 -15.40
C THR A 575 18.98 -30.88 -14.06
N ALA A 576 18.03 -31.81 -14.07
CA ALA A 576 17.65 -32.54 -12.87
C ALA A 576 18.73 -33.56 -12.49
N ILE A 577 19.35 -33.40 -11.31
CA ILE A 577 20.19 -34.46 -10.71
C ILE A 577 19.30 -35.50 -10.01
N ASN A 578 18.30 -35.01 -9.30
CA ASN A 578 17.26 -35.76 -8.60
C ASN A 578 15.92 -35.05 -8.84
N LEU A 579 14.80 -35.68 -8.48
CA LEU A 579 13.45 -35.05 -8.58
C LEU A 579 13.38 -33.64 -7.96
N PHE A 580 14.12 -33.42 -6.87
CA PHE A 580 14.01 -32.20 -6.06
C PHE A 580 15.11 -31.15 -6.24
N SER A 581 16.16 -31.45 -7.02
CA SER A 581 17.30 -30.54 -7.20
C SER A 581 17.69 -30.37 -8.67
N CYS A 582 17.77 -29.12 -9.11
CA CYS A 582 18.35 -28.75 -10.41
C CYS A 582 19.79 -28.28 -10.19
N VAL A 583 20.68 -28.59 -11.12
CA VAL A 583 22.06 -28.08 -11.12
C VAL A 583 22.36 -27.45 -12.47
N LYS A 584 23.11 -26.36 -12.43
CA LYS A 584 23.51 -25.60 -13.61
C LYS A 584 24.47 -26.42 -14.47
N CYS A 585 24.22 -26.51 -15.77
CA CYS A 585 25.05 -27.31 -16.68
C CYS A 585 26.49 -26.78 -16.77
N ASP A 586 26.71 -25.46 -16.66
CA ASP A 586 28.04 -24.82 -16.69
C ASP A 586 28.93 -25.22 -15.50
N GLU A 587 28.33 -25.49 -14.34
CA GLU A 587 29.08 -25.88 -13.13
C GLU A 587 29.62 -27.30 -13.23
N ILE A 588 29.12 -28.11 -14.18
CA ILE A 588 29.64 -29.43 -14.47
C ILE A 588 30.94 -29.29 -15.28
N GLN A 589 32.02 -28.87 -14.62
CA GLN A 589 33.34 -28.79 -15.24
C GLN A 589 33.69 -30.13 -15.89
N LEU A 590 34.17 -30.03 -17.15
CA LEU A 590 34.57 -31.15 -18.01
C LEU A 590 33.42 -32.12 -18.36
N ASN A 591 32.18 -31.63 -18.51
CA ASN A 591 31.02 -32.46 -18.85
C ASN A 591 31.26 -33.33 -20.09
N ALA A 592 31.79 -32.75 -21.18
CA ALA A 592 32.14 -33.50 -22.39
C ALA A 592 33.15 -34.62 -22.11
N ILE A 593 34.21 -34.36 -21.33
CA ILE A 593 35.20 -35.38 -20.95
C ILE A 593 34.55 -36.47 -20.10
N LYS A 594 33.71 -36.11 -19.13
CA LYS A 594 32.97 -37.07 -18.29
C LYS A 594 32.09 -38.00 -19.14
N ILE A 595 31.39 -37.46 -20.14
CA ILE A 595 30.57 -38.26 -21.06
C ILE A 595 31.44 -39.22 -21.88
N TRP A 596 32.52 -38.72 -22.49
CA TRP A 596 33.44 -39.56 -23.28
C TRP A 596 34.11 -40.66 -22.43
N VAL A 597 34.58 -40.31 -21.23
CA VAL A 597 35.18 -41.28 -20.30
C VAL A 597 34.15 -42.29 -19.83
N SER A 598 32.94 -41.85 -19.47
CA SER A 598 31.85 -42.75 -19.06
C SER A 598 31.44 -43.69 -20.19
N MET A 599 31.33 -43.18 -21.42
CA MET A 599 30.97 -43.97 -22.60
C MET A 599 32.07 -44.97 -22.97
N ALA A 600 33.34 -44.54 -22.95
CA ALA A 600 34.48 -45.41 -23.18
C ALA A 600 34.57 -46.51 -22.11
N LEU A 601 34.44 -46.15 -20.83
CA LEU A 601 34.40 -47.10 -19.71
C LEU A 601 33.24 -48.07 -19.88
N PHE A 602 32.05 -47.59 -20.24
CA PHE A 602 30.87 -48.42 -20.48
C PHE A 602 31.11 -49.43 -21.61
N ILE A 603 31.70 -49.01 -22.73
CA ILE A 603 32.05 -49.90 -23.85
C ILE A 603 33.10 -50.93 -23.41
N ILE A 604 34.12 -50.53 -22.65
CA ILE A 604 35.14 -51.43 -22.10
C ILE A 604 34.49 -52.47 -21.18
N VAL A 605 33.62 -52.05 -20.27
CA VAL A 605 32.91 -52.95 -19.36
C VAL A 605 32.02 -53.93 -20.14
N LEU A 606 31.26 -53.44 -21.12
CA LEU A 606 30.44 -54.28 -22.00
C LEU A 606 31.32 -55.33 -22.71
N PHE A 607 32.47 -54.91 -23.24
CA PHE A 607 33.42 -55.79 -23.89
C PHE A 607 33.97 -56.85 -22.93
N VAL A 608 34.40 -56.46 -21.72
CA VAL A 608 34.87 -57.38 -20.68
C VAL A 608 33.79 -58.38 -20.29
N LEU A 609 32.54 -57.94 -20.16
CA LEU A 609 31.40 -58.80 -19.85
C LEU A 609 31.13 -59.82 -20.96
N ILE A 610 31.15 -59.39 -22.22
CA ILE A 610 30.97 -60.29 -23.38
C ILE A 610 32.11 -61.33 -23.41
N HIS A 611 33.36 -60.88 -23.24
CA HIS A 611 34.53 -61.75 -23.25
C HIS A 611 34.52 -62.74 -22.06
N SER A 612 34.22 -62.25 -20.86
CA SER A 612 34.12 -63.06 -19.64
C SER A 612 33.03 -64.12 -19.76
N ASN A 613 31.84 -63.75 -20.28
CA ASN A 613 30.76 -64.70 -20.53
C ASN A 613 31.14 -65.75 -21.59
N PHE A 614 31.82 -65.37 -22.66
CA PHE A 614 32.33 -66.32 -23.64
C PHE A 614 33.29 -67.33 -23.00
N LYS A 615 34.28 -66.86 -22.23
CA LYS A 615 35.23 -67.71 -21.53
C LYS A 615 34.54 -68.62 -20.50
N LYS A 616 33.53 -68.11 -19.79
CA LYS A 616 32.71 -68.88 -18.84
C LYS A 616 31.96 -70.02 -19.55
N ILE A 617 31.34 -69.75 -20.70
CA ILE A 617 30.63 -70.79 -21.48
C ILE A 617 31.63 -71.79 -22.07
N GLN A 618 32.77 -71.33 -22.59
CA GLN A 618 33.81 -72.20 -23.12
C GLN A 618 34.37 -73.13 -22.03
N ASN A 619 34.70 -72.60 -20.85
CA ASN A 619 35.15 -73.38 -19.70
C ASN A 619 34.08 -74.39 -19.26
N TYR A 620 32.80 -74.00 -19.27
CA TYR A 620 31.69 -74.91 -18.97
C TYR A 620 31.58 -76.06 -19.98
N VAL A 621 31.78 -75.79 -21.28
CA VAL A 621 31.77 -76.84 -22.32
C VAL A 621 32.96 -77.78 -22.14
N TYR A 622 34.18 -77.26 -21.92
CA TYR A 622 35.35 -78.09 -21.63
C TYR A 622 35.13 -78.94 -20.38
N GLN A 623 34.57 -78.37 -19.32
CA GLN A 623 34.25 -79.10 -18.11
C GLN A 623 33.30 -80.27 -18.39
N GLN A 624 32.19 -80.03 -19.10
CA GLN A 624 31.23 -81.07 -19.45
C GLN A 624 31.87 -82.18 -20.30
N TYR A 625 32.82 -81.82 -21.17
CA TYR A 625 33.59 -82.77 -21.96
C TYR A 625 34.53 -83.63 -21.08
N LEU A 626 35.31 -83.00 -20.20
CA LEU A 626 36.23 -83.69 -19.28
C LEU A 626 35.49 -84.63 -18.30
N ILE A 627 34.32 -84.21 -17.81
CA ILE A 627 33.45 -85.05 -16.96
C ILE A 627 32.91 -86.25 -17.74
N LYS A 628 32.45 -86.04 -18.99
CA LYS A 628 31.97 -87.15 -19.83
C LYS A 628 33.07 -88.14 -20.20
N MET A 629 34.31 -87.67 -20.31
CA MET A 629 35.49 -88.52 -20.48
C MET A 629 35.97 -89.17 -19.18
N GLN A 630 35.31 -88.91 -18.04
CA GLN A 630 35.66 -89.42 -16.72
C GLN A 630 37.07 -89.04 -16.23
N MET A 631 37.70 -88.01 -16.79
CA MET A 631 39.08 -87.63 -16.45
C MET A 631 39.20 -86.81 -15.16
N ILE A 632 38.13 -86.11 -14.74
CA ILE A 632 38.13 -85.24 -13.55
C ILE A 632 36.80 -85.37 -12.80
N TYR A 633 36.86 -85.60 -11.48
CA TYR A 633 35.70 -85.51 -10.60
C TYR A 633 35.64 -84.14 -9.93
N ILE A 634 34.67 -83.31 -10.30
CA ILE A 634 34.52 -81.95 -9.75
C ILE A 634 33.43 -81.96 -8.67
N GLY A 635 33.82 -81.62 -7.45
CA GLY A 635 32.93 -81.56 -6.29
C GLY A 635 31.87 -80.45 -6.36
N THR A 636 30.92 -80.49 -5.41
CA THR A 636 29.76 -79.57 -5.34
C THR A 636 30.15 -78.10 -5.16
N SER A 637 31.35 -77.80 -4.68
CA SER A 637 31.87 -76.44 -4.49
C SER A 637 31.84 -75.60 -5.78
N PHE A 638 32.12 -76.22 -6.94
CA PHE A 638 32.13 -75.51 -8.22
C PHE A 638 30.71 -75.19 -8.72
N THR A 639 29.71 -76.01 -8.36
CA THR A 639 28.30 -75.71 -8.70
C THR A 639 27.75 -74.50 -7.95
N LYS A 640 28.35 -74.12 -6.82
CA LYS A 640 27.97 -72.93 -6.03
C LYS A 640 28.46 -71.61 -6.64
N PHE A 641 29.45 -71.62 -7.54
CA PHE A 641 30.02 -70.40 -8.16
C PHE A 641 29.01 -69.62 -9.03
N GLY A 642 27.93 -70.26 -9.48
CA GLY A 642 26.85 -69.61 -10.23
C GLY A 642 25.87 -68.79 -9.38
N LEU A 643 25.84 -68.98 -8.05
CA LEU A 643 24.84 -68.37 -7.18
C LEU A 643 25.04 -66.86 -6.99
N THR A 644 26.29 -66.39 -6.98
CA THR A 644 26.62 -64.95 -6.83
C THR A 644 26.00 -64.11 -7.94
N SER A 645 26.06 -64.58 -9.19
CA SER A 645 25.43 -63.93 -10.35
C SER A 645 23.91 -63.82 -10.18
N VAL A 646 23.27 -64.89 -9.69
CA VAL A 646 21.84 -64.91 -9.41
C VAL A 646 21.48 -63.91 -8.30
N TYR A 647 22.27 -63.82 -7.23
CA TYR A 647 22.02 -62.87 -6.14
C TYR A 647 22.21 -61.42 -6.57
N ILE A 648 23.27 -61.09 -7.31
CA ILE A 648 23.50 -59.74 -7.86
C ILE A 648 22.35 -59.34 -8.77
N LYS A 649 21.91 -60.26 -9.63
CA LYS A 649 20.74 -60.04 -10.47
C LYS A 649 19.52 -59.72 -9.60
N VAL A 650 19.16 -60.56 -8.63
CA VAL A 650 17.99 -60.37 -7.75
C VAL A 650 18.06 -59.02 -7.03
N LEU A 651 19.22 -58.68 -6.47
CA LEU A 651 19.45 -57.41 -5.80
C LEU A 651 19.22 -56.22 -6.74
N SER A 652 19.87 -56.22 -7.92
CA SER A 652 19.74 -55.17 -8.94
C SER A 652 18.28 -54.96 -9.39
N PHE A 653 17.50 -56.04 -9.49
CA PHE A 653 16.09 -55.93 -9.82
C PHE A 653 15.27 -55.27 -8.72
N ASN A 654 15.48 -55.67 -7.45
CA ASN A 654 14.75 -55.09 -6.32
C ASN A 654 15.14 -53.63 -6.07
N THR A 655 16.40 -53.25 -6.25
CA THR A 655 16.83 -51.85 -6.14
C THR A 655 16.29 -50.99 -7.28
N SER A 656 16.28 -51.49 -8.52
CA SER A 656 15.65 -50.79 -9.65
C SER A 656 14.14 -50.58 -9.45
N LEU A 657 13.47 -51.51 -8.75
CA LEU A 657 12.05 -51.38 -8.40
C LEU A 657 11.84 -50.31 -7.33
N LEU A 658 12.68 -50.30 -6.29
CA LEU A 658 12.61 -49.31 -5.23
C LEU A 658 12.79 -47.89 -5.79
N LEU A 659 13.74 -47.70 -6.71
CA LEU A 659 13.95 -46.43 -7.42
C LEU A 659 12.70 -45.96 -8.16
N PHE A 660 12.09 -46.87 -8.93
CA PHE A 660 10.89 -46.54 -9.69
C PHE A 660 9.71 -46.16 -8.78
N ILE A 661 9.53 -46.88 -7.67
CA ILE A 661 8.49 -46.58 -6.67
C ILE A 661 8.75 -45.23 -6.02
N GLN A 662 9.99 -44.95 -5.62
CA GLN A 662 10.37 -43.67 -5.01
C GLN A 662 10.05 -42.49 -5.94
N ASN A 663 10.32 -42.65 -7.24
CA ASN A 663 10.06 -41.61 -8.22
C ASN A 663 8.58 -41.37 -8.48
N GLN A 664 7.76 -42.42 -8.44
CA GLN A 664 6.32 -42.32 -8.72
C GLN A 664 5.51 -41.88 -7.49
N LEU A 665 6.00 -42.17 -6.28
CA LEU A 665 5.34 -41.84 -5.02
C LEU A 665 5.82 -40.56 -4.36
N GLU A 666 6.82 -39.88 -4.94
CA GLU A 666 7.43 -38.68 -4.37
C GLU A 666 7.92 -38.86 -2.91
N LEU A 667 8.23 -40.10 -2.52
CA LEU A 667 8.69 -40.42 -1.17
C LEU A 667 10.17 -40.06 -1.04
N SER A 668 10.51 -39.17 -0.11
CA SER A 668 11.91 -38.87 0.22
C SER A 668 12.46 -39.87 1.24
N LEU A 669 12.87 -41.05 0.77
CA LEU A 669 13.67 -41.96 1.59
C LEU A 669 15.10 -41.41 1.68
N LYS A 670 15.35 -40.47 2.59
CA LYS A 670 16.68 -39.92 2.92
C LYS A 670 17.56 -40.97 3.61
N ASN A 671 17.86 -42.06 2.93
CA ASN A 671 18.75 -43.09 3.46
C ASN A 671 19.90 -43.32 2.48
N THR A 672 21.11 -42.95 2.92
CA THR A 672 22.34 -42.96 2.09
C THR A 672 22.67 -44.34 1.52
N PHE A 673 22.23 -45.42 2.18
CA PHE A 673 22.35 -46.79 1.67
C PHE A 673 21.45 -47.04 0.46
N VAL A 674 20.22 -46.51 0.48
CA VAL A 674 19.26 -46.64 -0.62
C VAL A 674 19.76 -45.85 -1.82
N GLU A 675 20.21 -44.60 -1.64
CA GLU A 675 20.77 -43.75 -2.70
C GLU A 675 22.01 -44.38 -3.37
N LYS A 676 22.94 -44.95 -2.60
CA LYS A 676 24.09 -45.67 -3.17
C LYS A 676 23.67 -46.96 -3.88
N SER A 677 22.70 -47.70 -3.35
CA SER A 677 22.19 -48.92 -3.99
C SER A 677 21.46 -48.65 -5.31
N ILE A 678 20.84 -47.48 -5.42
CA ILE A 678 20.17 -46.95 -6.61
C ILE A 678 21.19 -46.71 -7.73
N GLN A 679 22.33 -46.08 -7.42
CA GLN A 679 23.39 -45.84 -8.40
C GLN A 679 23.96 -47.14 -8.99
N TYR A 680 24.05 -48.22 -8.20
CA TYR A 680 24.44 -49.54 -8.72
C TYR A 680 23.37 -50.20 -9.59
N SER A 681 22.10 -49.86 -9.37
CA SER A 681 20.96 -50.45 -10.10
C SER A 681 20.77 -49.85 -11.49
N SER A 682 21.15 -48.59 -11.67
CA SER A 682 21.09 -47.85 -12.93
C SER A 682 22.35 -46.99 -13.09
N PRO A 683 23.53 -47.58 -13.30
CA PRO A 683 24.79 -46.82 -13.43
C PRO A 683 24.76 -45.79 -14.57
N LEU A 684 23.87 -45.99 -15.53
CA LEU A 684 23.65 -45.05 -16.62
C LEU A 684 22.90 -43.77 -16.17
N SER A 685 22.05 -43.82 -15.13
CA SER A 685 21.24 -42.67 -14.69
C SER A 685 22.07 -41.50 -14.17
N THR A 686 23.17 -41.76 -13.47
CA THR A 686 24.10 -40.71 -13.00
C THR A 686 24.89 -40.09 -14.15
N SER A 687 25.22 -40.88 -15.18
CA SER A 687 25.84 -40.37 -16.41
C SER A 687 24.85 -39.63 -17.30
N PHE A 688 23.53 -39.79 -17.09
CA PHE A 688 22.51 -39.16 -17.92
C PHE A 688 22.24 -37.69 -17.58
N ALA A 689 22.52 -37.21 -16.36
CA ALA A 689 22.45 -35.76 -16.06
C ALA A 689 23.40 -34.97 -16.99
N SER A 690 24.61 -35.51 -17.18
CA SER A 690 25.59 -35.02 -18.16
C SER A 690 25.09 -35.09 -19.60
N ILE A 691 24.39 -36.17 -19.97
CA ILE A 691 23.85 -36.36 -21.33
C ILE A 691 22.70 -35.39 -21.62
N ASN A 692 21.82 -35.10 -20.65
CA ASN A 692 20.76 -34.11 -20.83
C ASN A 692 21.33 -32.72 -21.13
N CYS A 693 22.36 -32.27 -20.38
CA CYS A 693 23.06 -31.03 -20.70
C CYS A 693 23.70 -31.06 -22.10
N ALA A 694 24.34 -32.17 -22.48
CA ALA A 694 24.94 -32.29 -23.81
C ALA A 694 23.91 -32.34 -24.96
N LEU A 695 22.72 -32.90 -24.71
CA LEU A 695 21.64 -32.90 -25.70
C LEU A 695 21.15 -31.47 -25.97
N TYR A 696 21.13 -30.60 -24.96
CA TYR A 696 20.84 -29.19 -25.14
C TYR A 696 21.91 -28.51 -26.01
N ASP A 697 23.20 -28.67 -25.66
CA ASP A 697 24.30 -28.06 -26.41
C ASP A 697 24.29 -28.47 -27.90
N LEU A 698 23.83 -29.69 -28.21
CA LEU A 698 23.69 -30.20 -29.57
C LEU A 698 22.43 -29.70 -30.29
N PHE A 699 21.37 -29.34 -29.56
CA PHE A 699 20.08 -28.94 -30.11
C PHE A 699 19.48 -27.72 -29.38
N PRO A 700 20.09 -26.52 -29.45
CA PRO A 700 19.71 -25.35 -28.61
C PRO A 700 18.38 -24.67 -28.99
N ASN A 701 17.76 -25.00 -30.14
CA ASN A 701 16.60 -24.26 -30.69
C ASN A 701 15.33 -25.10 -30.83
N ARG A 702 15.00 -25.95 -29.86
CA ARG A 702 13.80 -26.82 -29.95
C ARG A 702 12.96 -26.67 -28.70
N ASP A 703 11.69 -26.31 -28.90
CA ASP A 703 10.76 -26.00 -27.80
C ASP A 703 10.37 -27.22 -26.94
N HIS A 704 10.62 -28.45 -27.42
CA HIS A 704 10.19 -29.70 -26.77
C HIS A 704 11.35 -30.69 -26.65
N TYR A 705 12.18 -30.52 -25.62
CA TYR A 705 13.36 -31.37 -25.38
C TYR A 705 12.99 -32.82 -25.04
N GLY A 706 11.81 -33.05 -24.48
CA GLY A 706 11.33 -34.40 -24.19
C GLY A 706 11.32 -35.33 -25.41
N ILE A 707 10.93 -34.84 -26.59
CA ILE A 707 10.90 -35.64 -27.83
C ILE A 707 12.32 -36.04 -28.25
N ILE A 708 13.27 -35.10 -28.18
CA ILE A 708 14.67 -35.34 -28.55
C ILE A 708 15.26 -36.40 -27.64
N ARG A 709 14.99 -36.27 -26.33
CA ARG A 709 15.36 -37.25 -25.32
C ARG A 709 14.80 -38.64 -25.69
N LEU A 710 13.50 -38.76 -25.94
CA LEU A 710 12.86 -40.03 -26.34
C LEU A 710 13.53 -40.65 -27.58
N LYS A 711 13.71 -39.87 -28.66
CA LYS A 711 14.35 -40.31 -29.90
C LYS A 711 15.79 -40.79 -29.66
N PHE A 712 16.55 -40.05 -28.84
CA PHE A 712 17.92 -40.41 -28.49
C PHE A 712 18.00 -41.78 -27.79
N TYR A 713 17.15 -42.03 -26.79
CA TYR A 713 17.11 -43.32 -26.09
C TYR A 713 16.73 -44.50 -26.99
N LEU A 714 15.82 -44.30 -27.94
CA LEU A 714 15.42 -45.34 -28.90
C LEU A 714 16.53 -45.66 -29.92
N ILE A 715 17.32 -44.67 -30.32
CA ILE A 715 18.41 -44.82 -31.31
C ILE A 715 19.71 -45.33 -30.67
N MET A 716 19.98 -45.00 -29.40
CA MET A 716 21.26 -45.32 -28.74
C MET A 716 21.71 -46.79 -28.87
N PRO A 717 20.85 -47.82 -28.74
CA PRO A 717 21.27 -49.21 -28.93
C PRO A 717 21.79 -49.50 -30.34
N LEU A 718 21.22 -48.85 -31.36
CA LEU A 718 21.65 -49.00 -32.77
C LEU A 718 23.05 -48.44 -33.01
N ILE A 719 23.51 -47.51 -32.16
CA ILE A 719 24.86 -46.95 -32.19
C ILE A 719 25.83 -47.82 -31.38
N ILE A 720 25.44 -48.24 -30.17
CA ILE A 720 26.32 -49.02 -29.28
C ILE A 720 26.61 -50.42 -29.84
N ILE A 721 25.62 -51.09 -30.44
CA ILE A 721 25.80 -52.46 -30.93
C ILE A 721 26.93 -52.55 -31.99
N PRO A 722 26.94 -51.73 -33.06
CA PRO A 722 28.06 -51.69 -34.01
C PRO A 722 29.42 -51.42 -33.36
N ILE A 723 29.49 -50.45 -32.45
CA ILE A 723 30.74 -50.08 -31.76
C ILE A 723 31.26 -51.27 -30.92
N ALA A 724 30.38 -51.92 -30.16
CA ALA A 724 30.72 -53.10 -29.36
C ALA A 724 31.15 -54.30 -30.23
N LEU A 725 30.65 -54.39 -31.46
CA LEU A 725 30.98 -55.46 -32.41
C LEU A 725 32.25 -55.18 -33.23
N LEU A 726 32.75 -53.94 -33.23
CA LEU A 726 33.95 -53.54 -33.97
C LEU A 726 35.16 -54.42 -33.59
N PHE A 727 35.40 -54.66 -32.30
CA PHE A 727 36.54 -55.48 -31.87
C PHE A 727 36.43 -56.97 -32.25
N PRO A 728 35.32 -57.69 -31.97
CA PRO A 728 35.13 -59.05 -32.48
C PRO A 728 35.25 -59.16 -34.00
N PHE A 729 34.77 -58.14 -34.72
CA PHE A 729 34.84 -58.05 -36.17
C PHE A 729 36.28 -57.84 -36.67
N LEU A 730 37.03 -56.91 -36.08
CA LEU A 730 38.46 -56.71 -36.38
C LEU A 730 39.27 -57.97 -36.10
N ARG A 731 39.03 -58.65 -34.97
CA ARG A 731 39.71 -59.92 -34.66
C ARG A 731 39.39 -61.02 -35.68
N PHE A 732 38.18 -61.02 -36.22
CA PHE A 732 37.79 -61.91 -37.31
C PHE A 732 38.49 -61.54 -38.63
N LEU A 733 38.52 -60.26 -39.01
CA LEU A 733 39.23 -59.78 -40.21
C LEU A 733 40.74 -60.09 -40.15
N LEU A 734 41.35 -59.94 -38.98
CA LEU A 734 42.76 -60.29 -38.72
C LEU A 734 43.01 -61.80 -38.65
N LYS A 735 42.03 -62.66 -38.99
CA LYS A 735 42.07 -64.13 -38.91
C LYS A 735 42.47 -64.70 -37.53
N LYS A 736 42.46 -63.88 -36.48
CA LYS A 736 42.73 -64.28 -35.08
C LYS A 736 41.51 -64.92 -34.40
N SER A 737 40.41 -65.11 -35.13
CA SER A 737 39.18 -65.68 -34.61
C SER A 737 38.36 -66.42 -35.67
N SER A 738 37.54 -67.39 -35.24
CA SER A 738 36.71 -68.19 -36.12
C SER A 738 35.35 -67.52 -36.43
N ARG A 739 34.75 -67.90 -37.57
CA ARG A 739 33.37 -67.46 -37.94
C ARG A 739 32.33 -67.82 -36.86
N ARG A 740 32.55 -68.93 -36.14
CA ARG A 740 31.68 -69.38 -35.04
C ARG A 740 31.77 -68.43 -33.84
N PHE A 741 32.98 -67.96 -33.51
CA PHE A 741 33.18 -66.95 -32.47
C PHE A 741 32.48 -65.64 -32.82
N LEU A 742 32.61 -65.15 -34.07
CA LEU A 742 31.94 -63.91 -34.48
C LEU A 742 30.41 -64.03 -34.37
N LYS A 743 29.82 -65.11 -34.88
CA LYS A 743 28.36 -65.34 -34.81
C LYS A 743 27.85 -65.39 -33.37
N TYR A 744 28.62 -65.98 -32.46
CA TYR A 744 28.31 -65.97 -31.03
C TYR A 744 28.35 -64.55 -30.46
N ASN A 745 29.44 -63.81 -30.69
CA ASN A 745 29.58 -62.46 -30.13
C ASN A 745 28.48 -61.53 -30.65
N ILE A 746 28.11 -61.62 -31.93
CA ILE A 746 26.97 -60.88 -32.48
C ILE A 746 25.68 -61.19 -31.70
N SER A 747 25.34 -62.47 -31.54
CA SER A 747 24.13 -62.89 -30.82
C SER A 747 24.15 -62.44 -29.36
N LEU A 748 25.27 -62.61 -28.66
CA LEU A 748 25.40 -62.24 -27.26
C LEU A 748 25.33 -60.72 -27.07
N THR A 749 26.06 -59.93 -27.88
CA THR A 749 26.05 -58.47 -27.80
C THR A 749 24.66 -57.92 -28.05
N ILE A 750 23.95 -58.40 -29.09
CA ILE A 750 22.59 -57.93 -29.39
C ILE A 750 21.65 -58.24 -28.22
N ILE A 751 21.61 -59.49 -27.75
CA ILE A 751 20.73 -59.89 -26.64
C ILE A 751 21.09 -59.12 -25.36
N TYR A 752 22.37 -59.03 -25.02
CA TYR A 752 22.80 -58.38 -23.79
C TYR A 752 22.52 -56.87 -23.82
N THR A 753 22.86 -56.19 -24.91
CA THR A 753 22.66 -54.75 -25.05
C THR A 753 21.17 -54.39 -25.09
N LEU A 754 20.35 -55.07 -25.89
CA LEU A 754 18.91 -54.77 -25.98
C LEU A 754 18.14 -55.19 -24.72
N PHE A 755 18.41 -56.37 -24.17
CA PHE A 755 17.58 -56.96 -23.12
C PHE A 755 18.05 -56.64 -21.69
N ILE A 756 19.37 -56.46 -21.47
CA ILE A 756 19.93 -56.21 -20.13
C ILE A 756 20.25 -54.74 -19.92
N VAL A 757 20.96 -54.11 -20.87
CA VAL A 757 21.43 -52.72 -20.72
C VAL A 757 20.29 -51.73 -20.97
N PHE A 758 19.71 -51.77 -22.16
CA PHE A 758 18.83 -50.68 -22.63
C PHE A 758 17.36 -50.87 -22.31
N TYR A 759 16.97 -52.06 -21.88
CA TYR A 759 15.56 -52.32 -21.65
C TYR A 759 14.92 -51.37 -20.63
N ASN A 760 15.51 -51.22 -19.44
CA ASN A 760 14.91 -50.41 -18.39
C ASN A 760 14.91 -48.90 -18.71
N PRO A 761 16.02 -48.30 -19.22
CA PRO A 761 16.01 -46.90 -19.62
C PRO A 761 14.97 -46.60 -20.70
N ILE A 762 14.89 -47.42 -21.75
CA ILE A 762 13.94 -47.21 -22.86
C ILE A 762 12.50 -47.32 -22.35
N LEU A 763 12.22 -48.35 -21.56
CA LEU A 763 10.89 -48.55 -20.99
C LEU A 763 10.48 -47.38 -20.10
N SER A 764 11.38 -46.89 -19.23
CA SER A 764 11.11 -45.72 -18.39
C SER A 764 10.79 -44.49 -19.24
N VAL A 765 11.64 -44.16 -20.22
CA VAL A 765 11.46 -42.96 -21.04
C VAL A 765 10.19 -43.05 -21.90
N CYS A 766 9.86 -44.22 -22.44
CA CYS A 766 8.59 -44.43 -23.15
C CYS A 766 7.38 -44.28 -22.23
N LEU A 767 7.44 -44.79 -20.99
CA LEU A 767 6.35 -44.61 -20.01
C LEU A 767 6.21 -43.14 -19.57
N ASP A 768 7.33 -42.46 -19.30
CA ASP A 768 7.35 -41.03 -18.97
C ASP A 768 6.78 -40.17 -20.12
N SER A 769 6.88 -40.64 -21.37
CA SER A 769 6.35 -39.95 -22.56
C SER A 769 4.84 -40.10 -22.77
N ILE A 770 4.20 -41.09 -22.13
CA ILE A 770 2.74 -41.31 -22.22
C ILE A 770 2.01 -41.03 -20.90
N THR A 771 2.76 -40.75 -19.84
CA THR A 771 2.21 -40.44 -18.52
C THR A 771 2.09 -38.95 -18.36
N CYS A 772 0.98 -38.54 -17.74
CA CYS A 772 0.72 -37.14 -17.46
C CYS A 772 0.64 -36.91 -15.95
N ARG A 773 1.23 -35.81 -15.51
CA ARG A 773 1.13 -35.32 -14.14
C ARG A 773 0.06 -34.23 -14.09
N THR A 774 -0.89 -34.38 -13.18
CA THR A 774 -1.86 -33.33 -12.82
C THR A 774 -1.24 -32.38 -11.81
N PHE A 775 -1.34 -31.07 -12.06
CA PHE A 775 -1.00 -30.03 -11.09
C PHE A 775 -2.24 -29.58 -10.32
N GLY A 776 -2.04 -28.82 -9.24
CA GLY A 776 -3.13 -28.28 -8.41
C GLY A 776 -4.14 -27.43 -9.19
N ASN A 777 -3.74 -26.84 -10.32
CA ASN A 777 -4.60 -26.05 -11.21
C ASN A 777 -5.47 -26.88 -12.17
N GLY A 778 -5.38 -28.21 -12.10
CA GLY A 778 -6.09 -29.12 -13.01
C GLY A 778 -5.43 -29.29 -14.37
N GLU A 779 -4.39 -28.52 -14.70
CA GLU A 779 -3.60 -28.73 -15.90
C GLU A 779 -2.80 -30.03 -15.80
N LYS A 780 -2.62 -30.67 -16.95
CA LYS A 780 -1.86 -31.91 -17.08
C LYS A 780 -0.67 -31.66 -17.99
N ALA A 781 0.53 -32.00 -17.54
CA ALA A 781 1.74 -31.99 -18.38
C ALA A 781 2.34 -33.38 -18.51
N LEU A 782 3.12 -33.60 -19.56
CA LEU A 782 3.84 -34.86 -19.80
C LEU A 782 4.94 -35.08 -18.76
N GLN A 783 5.12 -36.30 -18.27
CA GLN A 783 6.13 -36.58 -17.24
C GLN A 783 7.56 -36.49 -17.79
N ILE A 784 7.77 -36.81 -19.07
CA ILE A 784 9.07 -36.65 -19.74
C ILE A 784 9.48 -35.18 -19.89
N ASP A 785 8.50 -34.28 -19.99
CA ASP A 785 8.67 -32.86 -20.22
C ASP A 785 7.51 -32.10 -19.59
N LEU A 786 7.72 -31.63 -18.36
CA LEU A 786 6.69 -30.98 -17.54
C LEU A 786 6.28 -29.61 -18.10
N THR A 787 6.95 -29.12 -19.15
CA THR A 787 6.56 -27.89 -19.86
C THR A 787 5.56 -28.15 -20.98
N ALA A 788 5.47 -29.39 -21.47
CA ALA A 788 4.58 -29.78 -22.56
C ALA A 788 3.19 -30.22 -22.03
N PRO A 789 2.08 -29.65 -22.53
CA PRO A 789 0.74 -30.03 -22.10
C PRO A 789 0.38 -31.46 -22.55
N CYS A 790 -0.31 -32.18 -21.68
CA CYS A 790 -0.73 -33.55 -21.93
C CYS A 790 -1.77 -33.62 -23.07
N GLY A 791 -1.49 -34.44 -24.08
CA GLY A 791 -2.46 -34.81 -25.12
C GLY A 791 -2.50 -33.92 -26.36
N GLN A 792 -1.69 -32.86 -26.43
CA GLN A 792 -1.61 -32.01 -27.62
C GLN A 792 -0.59 -32.53 -28.65
N ASP A 793 0.43 -33.26 -28.21
CA ASP A 793 1.53 -33.71 -29.08
C ASP A 793 1.48 -35.21 -29.39
N TYR A 794 0.88 -35.55 -30.54
CA TYR A 794 0.78 -36.94 -31.03
C TYR A 794 2.14 -37.62 -31.23
N GLU A 795 3.21 -36.87 -31.49
CA GLU A 795 4.56 -37.43 -31.73
C GLU A 795 5.09 -38.22 -30.52
N TYR A 796 4.88 -37.76 -29.28
CA TYR A 796 5.34 -38.47 -28.09
C TYR A 796 4.72 -39.88 -28.01
N TYR A 797 3.41 -39.97 -28.25
CA TYR A 797 2.67 -41.22 -28.21
C TYR A 797 3.12 -42.18 -29.32
N GLU A 798 3.31 -41.69 -30.55
CA GLU A 798 3.74 -42.54 -31.68
C GLU A 798 5.08 -43.23 -31.40
N TYR A 799 6.09 -42.47 -30.98
CA TYR A 799 7.42 -43.02 -30.70
C TYR A 799 7.43 -43.87 -29.43
N ALA A 800 6.73 -43.47 -28.39
CA ALA A 800 6.67 -44.22 -27.13
C ALA A 800 5.95 -45.56 -27.29
N ILE A 801 4.80 -45.59 -27.96
CA ILE A 801 4.06 -46.83 -28.23
C ILE A 801 4.88 -47.74 -29.14
N SER A 802 5.51 -47.19 -30.19
CA SER A 802 6.40 -47.95 -31.06
C SER A 802 7.57 -48.57 -30.28
N GLY A 803 8.18 -47.79 -29.39
CA GLY A 803 9.22 -48.25 -28.48
C GLY A 803 8.74 -49.36 -27.54
N LEU A 804 7.58 -49.17 -26.90
CA LEU A 804 6.98 -50.16 -26.00
C LEU A 804 6.66 -51.48 -26.71
N VAL A 805 6.04 -51.42 -27.88
CA VAL A 805 5.71 -52.61 -28.68
C VAL A 805 6.99 -53.34 -29.08
N PHE A 806 7.99 -52.61 -29.58
CA PHE A 806 9.25 -53.21 -29.99
C PHE A 806 10.01 -53.86 -28.83
N TYR A 807 10.25 -53.11 -27.76
CA TYR A 807 11.10 -53.56 -26.65
C TYR A 807 10.39 -54.46 -25.66
N SER A 808 9.10 -54.25 -25.38
CA SER A 808 8.35 -55.04 -24.37
C SER A 808 7.62 -56.24 -24.94
N ILE A 809 7.33 -56.27 -26.26
CA ILE A 809 6.62 -57.39 -26.89
C ILE A 809 7.52 -58.13 -27.89
N LEU A 810 8.03 -57.46 -28.92
CA LEU A 810 8.74 -58.13 -30.01
C LEU A 810 10.05 -58.77 -29.56
N VAL A 811 10.88 -58.04 -28.80
CA VAL A 811 12.18 -58.56 -28.31
C VAL A 811 11.99 -59.77 -27.38
N PRO A 812 11.14 -59.73 -26.32
CA PRO A 812 10.90 -60.88 -25.47
C PRO A 812 10.28 -62.05 -26.22
N PHE A 813 9.29 -61.79 -27.09
CA PHE A 813 8.65 -62.82 -27.89
C PHE A 813 9.66 -63.55 -28.78
N TYR A 814 10.56 -62.82 -29.43
CA TYR A 814 11.64 -63.41 -30.23
C TYR A 814 12.54 -64.33 -29.39
N ILE A 815 12.89 -63.92 -28.17
CA ILE A 815 13.71 -64.74 -27.27
C ILE A 815 12.93 -65.98 -26.81
N ILE A 816 11.67 -65.84 -26.39
CA ILE A 816 10.80 -66.95 -25.97
C ILE A 816 10.66 -67.97 -27.10
N TYR A 817 10.31 -67.50 -28.29
CA TYR A 817 10.12 -68.33 -29.47
C TYR A 817 11.38 -69.15 -29.77
N ASN A 818 12.56 -68.52 -29.73
CA ASN A 818 13.83 -69.20 -29.97
C ASN A 818 14.19 -70.21 -28.86
N LEU A 819 13.91 -69.89 -27.59
CA LEU A 819 14.14 -70.83 -26.48
C LEU A 819 13.17 -72.01 -26.54
N TYR A 820 11.89 -71.76 -26.86
CA TYR A 820 10.86 -72.79 -26.96
C TYR A 820 11.14 -73.75 -28.12
N LYS A 821 11.42 -73.20 -29.31
CA LYS A 821 11.80 -73.99 -30.49
C LYS A 821 13.04 -74.87 -30.23
N ASN A 822 13.95 -74.42 -29.38
CA ASN A 822 15.17 -75.16 -29.04
C ASN A 822 15.12 -75.88 -27.68
N LYS A 823 13.96 -76.02 -27.03
CA LYS A 823 13.83 -76.56 -25.65
C LYS A 823 14.55 -77.90 -25.45
N ASN A 824 14.44 -78.80 -26.42
CA ASN A 824 15.08 -80.13 -26.35
C ASN A 824 16.58 -80.10 -26.67
N LYS A 825 17.06 -79.02 -27.30
CA LYS A 825 18.44 -78.81 -27.74
C LYS A 825 19.14 -77.67 -26.99
N LEU A 826 18.60 -77.20 -25.86
CA LEU A 826 19.18 -76.10 -25.09
C LEU A 826 20.65 -76.37 -24.71
N TYR A 827 20.97 -77.56 -24.24
CA TYR A 827 22.35 -77.93 -23.91
C TYR A 827 23.23 -78.29 -25.12
N SER A 828 22.73 -78.11 -26.35
CA SER A 828 23.62 -78.19 -27.52
C SER A 828 24.61 -77.03 -27.48
N ILE A 829 25.85 -77.28 -27.90
CA ILE A 829 26.92 -76.27 -27.89
C ILE A 829 26.46 -74.99 -28.59
N LYS A 830 25.74 -75.11 -29.72
CA LYS A 830 25.20 -73.96 -30.47
C LYS A 830 24.20 -73.14 -29.65
N ALA A 831 23.22 -73.78 -29.02
CA ALA A 831 22.20 -73.07 -28.23
C ALA A 831 22.76 -72.54 -26.90
N LEU A 832 23.76 -73.21 -26.32
CA LEU A 832 24.46 -72.75 -25.12
C LEU A 832 25.28 -71.50 -25.40
N PHE A 833 25.95 -71.43 -26.55
CA PHE A 833 26.61 -70.21 -26.99
C PHE A 833 25.54 -69.13 -27.31
N GLN A 834 24.50 -69.39 -28.10
CA GLN A 834 23.58 -68.30 -28.47
C GLN A 834 22.72 -67.75 -27.31
N PHE A 835 22.27 -68.60 -26.40
CA PHE A 835 21.27 -68.26 -25.40
C PHE A 835 21.64 -68.69 -23.97
N GLY A 836 22.79 -69.34 -23.77
CA GLY A 836 23.18 -69.92 -22.48
C GLY A 836 23.24 -68.87 -21.37
N PHE A 837 23.57 -67.62 -21.67
CA PHE A 837 23.51 -66.53 -20.71
C PHE A 837 22.13 -66.38 -20.01
N LEU A 838 21.04 -66.70 -20.72
CA LEU A 838 19.67 -66.56 -20.21
C LEU A 838 19.25 -67.70 -19.27
N TYR A 839 19.72 -68.94 -19.51
CA TYR A 839 19.21 -70.12 -18.80
C TYR A 839 20.27 -71.00 -18.11
N GLN A 840 21.57 -70.78 -18.32
CA GLN A 840 22.64 -71.67 -17.80
C GLN A 840 22.63 -71.79 -16.26
N GLU A 841 22.17 -70.74 -15.58
CA GLU A 841 22.09 -70.65 -14.13
C GLU A 841 20.86 -71.39 -13.57
N TYR A 842 19.89 -71.72 -14.43
CA TYR A 842 18.60 -72.31 -14.07
C TYR A 842 18.58 -73.82 -14.37
N LYS A 843 17.59 -74.52 -13.79
CA LYS A 843 17.31 -75.91 -14.20
C LYS A 843 16.66 -75.93 -15.59
N LYS A 844 16.74 -77.07 -16.27
CA LYS A 844 16.18 -77.29 -17.61
C LYS A 844 14.70 -76.87 -17.73
N ASP A 845 13.90 -77.16 -16.72
CA ASP A 845 12.46 -76.85 -16.73
C ASP A 845 12.15 -75.36 -16.51
N PHE A 846 13.11 -74.59 -15.99
CA PHE A 846 12.97 -73.17 -15.69
C PHE A 846 13.78 -72.30 -16.67
N CYS A 847 14.01 -72.76 -17.91
CA CYS A 847 14.80 -72.02 -18.90
C CYS A 847 14.19 -70.68 -19.35
N PHE A 848 12.89 -70.45 -19.11
CA PHE A 848 12.20 -69.21 -19.45
C PHE A 848 12.19 -68.17 -18.31
N TRP A 849 12.85 -68.46 -17.18
CA TRP A 849 12.63 -67.69 -15.96
C TRP A 849 13.10 -66.23 -16.02
N GLU A 850 14.19 -65.92 -16.73
CA GLU A 850 14.58 -64.52 -16.94
C GLU A 850 13.51 -63.73 -17.69
N ILE A 851 12.75 -64.39 -18.57
CA ILE A 851 11.69 -63.74 -19.34
C ILE A 851 10.44 -63.55 -18.48
N VAL A 852 10.11 -64.51 -17.62
CA VAL A 852 9.03 -64.35 -16.62
C VAL A 852 9.34 -63.15 -15.71
N ARG A 853 10.57 -63.08 -15.20
CA ARG A 853 11.03 -61.99 -14.34
C ARG A 853 10.93 -60.63 -15.02
N PHE A 854 11.31 -60.57 -16.29
CA PHE A 854 11.16 -59.39 -17.13
C PHE A 854 9.70 -59.02 -17.34
N SER A 855 8.86 -59.98 -17.73
CA SER A 855 7.42 -59.77 -17.98
C SER A 855 6.71 -59.22 -16.73
N ILE A 856 7.11 -59.70 -15.55
CA ILE A 856 6.65 -59.18 -14.26
C ILE A 856 7.11 -57.72 -14.06
N LYS A 857 8.32 -57.36 -14.50
CA LYS A 857 8.80 -55.97 -14.46
C LYS A 857 7.92 -55.06 -15.32
N VAL A 858 7.63 -55.48 -16.54
CA VAL A 858 6.75 -54.76 -17.48
C VAL A 858 5.36 -54.62 -16.91
N ALA A 859 4.75 -55.73 -16.49
CA ALA A 859 3.40 -55.76 -15.95
C ALA A 859 3.26 -54.83 -14.74
N LYS A 860 4.29 -54.76 -13.88
CA LYS A 860 4.29 -53.83 -12.74
C LYS A 860 4.34 -52.37 -13.16
N GLN A 861 5.19 -52.03 -14.13
CA GLN A 861 5.28 -50.66 -14.61
C GLN A 861 3.99 -50.24 -15.33
N ILE A 862 3.36 -51.15 -16.08
CA ILE A 862 2.03 -50.93 -16.67
C ILE A 862 0.93 -50.84 -15.60
N LEU A 863 0.98 -51.66 -14.55
CA LEU A 863 -0.01 -51.62 -13.47
C LEU A 863 0.08 -50.33 -12.65
N ILE A 864 1.30 -49.79 -12.49
CA ILE A 864 1.54 -48.45 -11.95
C ILE A 864 1.10 -47.36 -12.93
N PHE A 865 1.14 -47.61 -14.24
CA PHE A 865 0.57 -46.70 -15.24
C PHE A 865 -0.96 -46.58 -15.15
N CYS A 866 -1.69 -47.65 -14.81
CA CYS A 866 -3.16 -47.63 -14.62
C CYS A 866 -3.63 -46.91 -13.32
N ARG A 867 -2.87 -45.93 -12.84
CA ARG A 867 -2.94 -45.24 -11.53
C ARG A 867 -4.16 -44.34 -11.30
N ASP A 868 -4.96 -44.06 -12.32
CA ASP A 868 -6.08 -43.10 -12.28
C ASP A 868 -7.28 -43.50 -11.39
N TYR A 869 -7.14 -44.42 -10.41
CA TYR A 869 -8.20 -44.75 -9.45
C TYR A 869 -7.73 -44.69 -7.98
N ASP A 870 -8.50 -43.96 -7.16
CA ASP A 870 -8.31 -43.49 -5.76
C ASP A 870 -7.78 -44.46 -4.67
N ILE A 871 -7.46 -45.71 -4.98
CA ILE A 871 -6.95 -46.69 -4.00
C ILE A 871 -5.43 -46.79 -4.10
N GLN A 872 -4.73 -45.67 -3.91
CA GLN A 872 -3.33 -45.52 -4.34
C GLN A 872 -2.30 -46.15 -3.38
N ASN A 873 -2.39 -45.90 -2.07
CA ASN A 873 -1.33 -46.33 -1.14
C ASN A 873 -1.36 -47.83 -0.80
N LEU A 874 -2.56 -48.43 -0.74
CA LEU A 874 -2.75 -49.84 -0.36
C LEU A 874 -2.30 -50.79 -1.48
N LYS A 875 -2.62 -50.47 -2.74
CA LYS A 875 -2.28 -51.31 -3.90
C LYS A 875 -0.76 -51.36 -4.12
N GLN A 876 -0.05 -50.28 -3.84
CA GLN A 876 1.41 -50.20 -4.01
C GLN A 876 2.18 -50.88 -2.88
N LEU A 877 1.71 -50.80 -1.64
CA LEU A 877 2.23 -51.58 -0.52
C LEU A 877 2.04 -53.09 -0.77
N LEU A 878 0.86 -53.49 -1.26
CA LEU A 878 0.55 -54.87 -1.61
C LEU A 878 1.39 -55.36 -2.81
N ALA A 879 1.61 -54.53 -3.83
CA ALA A 879 2.50 -54.84 -4.93
C ALA A 879 3.94 -55.05 -4.44
N PHE A 880 4.45 -54.16 -3.57
CA PHE A 880 5.77 -54.28 -2.96
C PHE A 880 5.90 -55.55 -2.12
N LEU A 881 4.95 -55.83 -1.22
CA LEU A 881 4.94 -57.06 -0.42
C LEU A 881 4.88 -58.32 -1.29
N TYR A 882 4.04 -58.32 -2.33
CA TYR A 882 3.99 -59.40 -3.31
C TYR A 882 5.34 -59.60 -4.01
N THR A 883 6.08 -58.51 -4.32
CA THR A 883 7.41 -58.61 -4.94
C THR A 883 8.46 -59.23 -4.01
N GLN A 884 8.44 -58.90 -2.72
CA GLN A 884 9.38 -59.42 -1.73
C GLN A 884 9.11 -60.90 -1.46
N VAL A 885 7.85 -61.28 -1.28
CA VAL A 885 7.43 -62.68 -1.13
C VAL A 885 7.80 -63.48 -2.37
N PHE A 886 7.58 -62.94 -3.57
CA PHE A 886 7.95 -63.58 -4.82
C PHE A 886 9.47 -63.75 -4.96
N ALA A 887 10.27 -62.73 -4.60
CA ALA A 887 11.74 -62.82 -4.60
C ALA A 887 12.26 -63.90 -3.63
N ILE A 888 11.65 -64.04 -2.45
CA ILE A 888 11.95 -65.09 -1.48
C ILE A 888 11.63 -66.49 -2.06
N ILE A 889 10.47 -66.65 -2.71
CA ILE A 889 10.10 -67.88 -3.41
C ILE A 889 11.11 -68.21 -4.51
N LEU A 890 11.58 -67.18 -5.22
CA LEU A 890 12.54 -67.28 -6.32
C LEU A 890 13.89 -67.81 -5.83
N VAL A 891 14.43 -67.25 -4.74
CA VAL A 891 15.67 -67.72 -4.11
C VAL A 891 15.52 -69.17 -3.60
N ARG A 892 14.36 -69.51 -3.01
CA ARG A 892 14.09 -70.87 -2.53
C ARG A 892 13.97 -71.91 -3.66
N LYS A 893 13.29 -71.60 -4.78
CA LYS A 893 13.11 -72.55 -5.88
C LYS A 893 14.37 -72.71 -6.75
N ASN A 894 15.23 -71.69 -6.86
CA ASN A 894 16.43 -71.73 -7.70
C ASN A 894 17.63 -72.48 -7.09
N THR A 895 17.71 -72.63 -5.76
CA THR A 895 18.92 -73.09 -5.06
C THR A 895 19.15 -74.61 -5.03
N ARG A 896 18.17 -75.46 -5.38
CA ARG A 896 18.37 -76.92 -5.38
C ARG A 896 18.60 -77.49 -6.78
N LYS A 897 19.79 -77.33 -7.39
CA LYS A 897 20.20 -78.24 -8.48
C LYS A 897 20.21 -79.67 -7.92
N GLU A 898 19.51 -80.59 -8.57
CA GLU A 898 19.63 -82.01 -8.23
C GLU A 898 21.09 -82.41 -8.39
N SER A 899 21.73 -82.81 -7.30
CA SER A 899 23.01 -83.49 -7.34
C SER A 899 22.83 -84.73 -8.20
N GLN A 900 23.63 -84.86 -9.27
CA GLN A 900 23.68 -86.12 -10.01
C GLN A 900 23.96 -87.28 -9.04
N PRO A 901 23.33 -88.45 -9.24
CA PRO A 901 23.46 -89.56 -8.31
C PRO A 901 24.92 -89.98 -8.18
N ARG A 902 25.44 -89.94 -6.95
CA ARG A 902 26.74 -90.49 -6.55
C ARG A 902 26.72 -92.02 -6.67
N LYS A 903 26.81 -92.60 -7.87
CA LYS A 903 27.14 -94.02 -8.02
C LYS A 903 27.93 -94.27 -9.29
N LEU A 904 29.25 -94.25 -9.18
CA LEU A 904 30.13 -95.14 -9.96
C LEU A 904 31.13 -95.77 -8.98
N ARG A 905 31.14 -97.10 -8.95
CA ARG A 905 32.14 -97.91 -8.23
C ARG A 905 33.52 -97.65 -8.85
N PRO A 906 34.61 -97.67 -8.07
CA PRO A 906 35.95 -97.56 -8.62
C PRO A 906 36.19 -98.69 -9.63
N ILE A 907 36.58 -98.32 -10.84
CA ILE A 907 37.17 -99.25 -11.80
C ILE A 907 38.53 -99.61 -11.23
N LYS A 908 38.68 -100.85 -10.74
CA LYS A 908 39.99 -101.45 -10.51
C LYS A 908 40.60 -101.69 -11.90
N ILE A 909 41.64 -100.95 -12.22
CA ILE A 909 42.55 -101.27 -13.30
C ILE A 909 43.46 -102.38 -12.75
N ASN A 910 43.36 -103.58 -13.31
CA ASN A 910 44.41 -104.59 -13.27
C ASN A 910 45.03 -104.65 -14.66
#